data_AF-A0A3N5R2I9-F1
#
_entry.id   AF-A0A3N5R2I9-F1
#
_cell.length_a   1.000
_cell.length_b   1.000
_cell.length_c   1.000
_cell.angle_alpha   90.00
_cell.angle_beta   90.00
_cell.angle_gamma   90.00
#
_symmetry.space_group_name_H-M   'P 1'
#
loop_
_entity.id
_entity.type
_entity.pdbx_description
1 polymer ?
#
loop_
_entity_poly.entity_id
_entity_poly.type
_entity_poly.pdbx_seq_one_letter_code
_entity_poly.pdbx_strand_id
1 'polypeptide(L)'
;WNPFFYRHLSDSGDPLADLTPPDWVMQFGSLHAGGGPAATSRDGLPLTELPPDASNPETSSVDPVTGEVTAWDWSESGVVEMNCFLCHTAEPNNTARTEALESARFGWANTATLAGSGIVEASGETYIYEADAFDENGDLKEEHIAIQDPTSSNCGQCHEEVHTSLEEPLVTSGCSLDEWQGSTTGQVISPQRLSDSGMNLTEKQTLSRSWDVHAERALECTDCHYSLNNPVYFQESTETQPEHLVFDPRRLELGEYLFRPVHQFAQGEEADDPALANTMRRCEACHSIEDTHDWLPYKERHTEAISCETCHIPKVYSSAYQQVDWTVVTLDGEGKVDCRGTSGDPSNLNVPVKGYQPALLPRQGANGEKLSPYNLVTTWYWVYGNPERPVSQEKLAEAWLDGGDYASEVIAALDQNDDGTLQGSELTLESKEDAAFIAGRLESLGLTNPRITGEILPYSINHGVAEGDWVTADCKTCHTSDSRITQPVLLSSYVPGGVLPEFTPGTDIPDGGKVEQTPDGTLVYRMENSEEGLYILGHDRVGWVDLVGSLAFVGVILGVGAHASFRFASSLRKPRHAPVVKKVYMYAVYERFWHWLQTFTILGLLFTGLIIHKPDTFGIFSFRHVVLVHNVLAAILMANAVLSLFYHLVSGEIKQYIPRPAGFFDQAITQAVFYVKGIFKGEPHPFEKTPEKKLNPLQQVTYFVILNILLPLQGLTGILMWGNQQWPDIAAKFGGLPGLAPFHSLVAWLFAAFIVMHVYLTTTGHTPLASIQAMMMGWDDVETHKPAKEEVGS
;
A
#
# COMPACT_ATOMS: atom_id res chain seq x y z
N TRP A 1 17.67 18.46 -13.00
CA TRP A 1 17.78 17.17 -13.70
C TRP A 1 16.42 16.48 -13.74
N ASN A 2 15.98 16.03 -14.91
CA ASN A 2 14.81 15.16 -15.08
C ASN A 2 15.25 13.92 -15.89
N PRO A 3 15.29 12.72 -15.29
CA PRO A 3 15.80 11.52 -15.95
C PRO A 3 14.87 10.92 -17.01
N PHE A 4 13.62 11.39 -17.12
CA PHE A 4 12.71 10.92 -18.19
C PHE A 4 13.07 11.55 -19.52
N PHE A 5 13.23 12.87 -19.53
CA PHE A 5 13.61 13.63 -20.72
C PHE A 5 15.11 13.72 -20.92
N TYR A 6 15.89 13.29 -19.92
CA TYR A 6 17.36 13.38 -19.91
C TYR A 6 17.88 14.82 -20.06
N ARG A 7 17.17 15.77 -19.42
CA ARG A 7 17.50 17.20 -19.47
C ARG A 7 17.73 17.77 -18.08
N HIS A 8 18.70 18.67 -17.98
CA HIS A 8 19.02 19.46 -16.81
C HIS A 8 18.70 20.93 -17.05
N LEU A 9 17.73 21.46 -16.30
CA LEU A 9 17.45 22.89 -16.27
C LEU A 9 18.68 23.63 -15.73
N SER A 10 19.33 24.40 -16.61
CA SER A 10 20.63 25.00 -16.37
C SER A 10 20.54 26.17 -15.40
N ASP A 11 21.43 26.20 -14.41
CA ASP A 11 21.55 27.29 -13.45
C ASP A 11 22.67 28.28 -13.79
N SER A 12 22.60 29.48 -13.21
CA SER A 12 23.64 30.49 -13.38
C SER A 12 24.98 29.96 -12.87
N GLY A 13 25.98 29.95 -13.74
CA GLY A 13 27.30 29.40 -13.43
C GLY A 13 27.44 27.88 -13.64
N ASP A 14 26.40 27.21 -14.16
CA ASP A 14 26.57 25.85 -14.68
C ASP A 14 27.57 25.88 -15.85
N PRO A 15 28.61 25.02 -15.85
CA PRO A 15 29.69 25.09 -16.84
C PRO A 15 29.30 24.53 -18.22
N LEU A 16 28.12 23.92 -18.32
CA LEU A 16 27.51 23.47 -19.57
C LEU A 16 26.03 23.81 -19.48
N ALA A 17 25.52 24.54 -20.47
CA ALA A 17 24.08 24.74 -20.65
C ALA A 17 23.49 23.50 -21.33
N ASP A 18 22.31 23.09 -20.89
CA ASP A 18 21.56 21.94 -21.41
C ASP A 18 20.12 22.35 -21.73
N LEU A 19 19.31 22.67 -20.73
CA LEU A 19 17.97 23.20 -20.91
C LEU A 19 17.88 24.60 -20.28
N THR A 20 17.62 25.61 -21.11
CA THR A 20 17.41 27.00 -20.67
C THR A 20 15.91 27.31 -20.55
N PRO A 21 15.49 28.42 -19.92
CA PRO A 21 14.08 28.80 -19.87
C PRO A 21 13.37 28.90 -21.24
N PRO A 22 13.91 29.51 -22.31
CA PRO A 22 13.23 29.49 -23.61
C PRO A 22 13.11 28.07 -24.18
N ASP A 23 14.16 27.24 -24.04
CA ASP A 23 14.10 25.83 -24.48
C ASP A 23 13.07 25.03 -23.69
N TRP A 24 12.96 25.29 -22.38
CA TRP A 24 11.94 24.70 -21.52
C TRP A 24 10.54 25.11 -21.95
N VAL A 25 10.31 26.38 -22.33
CA VAL A 25 9.01 26.83 -22.84
C VAL A 25 8.68 26.15 -24.17
N MET A 26 9.64 26.03 -25.09
CA MET A 26 9.43 25.34 -26.36
C MET A 26 9.11 23.86 -26.16
N GLN A 27 9.78 23.19 -25.20
CA GLN A 27 9.65 21.75 -24.99
C GLN A 27 8.46 21.37 -24.07
N PHE A 28 8.20 22.15 -23.02
CA PHE A 28 7.26 21.81 -21.94
C PHE A 28 6.15 22.84 -21.75
N GLY A 29 6.14 23.93 -22.54
CA GLY A 29 5.15 25.00 -22.40
C GLY A 29 3.71 24.52 -22.60
N SER A 30 3.49 23.44 -23.37
CA SER A 30 2.17 22.83 -23.53
C SER A 30 1.56 22.39 -22.19
N LEU A 31 2.38 21.95 -21.24
CA LEU A 31 2.00 21.49 -19.90
C LEU A 31 1.85 22.63 -18.86
N HIS A 32 2.08 23.89 -19.25
CA HIS A 32 2.13 25.03 -18.33
C HIS A 32 1.19 26.15 -18.78
N ALA A 33 0.30 26.64 -17.91
CA ALA A 33 -0.69 27.66 -18.27
C ALA A 33 -0.11 29.06 -18.63
N GLY A 34 1.20 29.28 -18.44
CA GLY A 34 1.89 30.54 -18.69
C GLY A 34 2.14 31.34 -17.41
N GLY A 35 2.86 32.45 -17.51
CA GLY A 35 3.34 33.23 -16.37
C GLY A 35 4.55 32.61 -15.68
N GLY A 36 4.88 33.10 -14.48
CA GLY A 36 6.00 32.60 -13.67
C GLY A 36 7.30 32.48 -14.48
N PRO A 37 7.91 31.28 -14.57
CA PRO A 37 9.21 31.10 -15.25
C PRO A 37 9.18 31.41 -16.76
N ALA A 38 8.00 31.53 -17.38
CA ALA A 38 7.85 31.91 -18.79
C ALA A 38 7.69 33.42 -19.01
N ALA A 39 7.67 34.23 -17.94
CA ALA A 39 7.52 35.69 -17.99
C ALA A 39 8.47 36.47 -17.06
N THR A 40 8.90 35.84 -15.96
CA THR A 40 9.78 36.45 -14.95
C THR A 40 11.02 35.60 -14.72
N SER A 41 12.16 36.27 -14.54
CA SER A 41 13.44 35.68 -14.16
C SER A 41 13.40 35.11 -12.75
N ARG A 42 14.42 34.32 -12.40
CA ARG A 42 14.62 33.76 -11.04
C ARG A 42 14.74 34.83 -9.97
N ASP A 43 15.24 36.00 -10.33
CA ASP A 43 15.34 37.18 -9.45
C ASP A 43 14.06 38.04 -9.44
N GLY A 44 13.01 37.62 -10.16
CA GLY A 44 11.70 38.28 -10.22
C GLY A 44 11.64 39.49 -11.16
N LEU A 45 12.60 39.64 -12.07
CA LEU A 45 12.57 40.69 -13.11
C LEU A 45 11.79 40.19 -14.34
N PRO A 46 11.09 41.06 -15.08
CA PRO A 46 10.50 40.65 -16.35
C PRO A 46 11.57 40.16 -17.32
N LEU A 47 11.35 39.01 -17.98
CA LEU A 47 12.34 38.44 -18.91
C LEU A 47 12.65 39.36 -20.09
N THR A 48 11.67 40.16 -20.53
CA THR A 48 11.82 41.18 -21.57
C THR A 48 12.74 42.35 -21.20
N GLU A 49 13.10 42.50 -19.92
CA GLU A 49 14.05 43.51 -19.44
C GLU A 49 15.49 42.99 -19.38
N LEU A 50 15.70 41.67 -19.56
CA LEU A 50 17.02 41.08 -19.57
C LEU A 50 17.68 41.22 -20.95
N PRO A 51 18.95 41.64 -21.04
CA PRO A 51 19.65 41.70 -22.31
C PRO A 51 19.97 40.29 -22.85
N PRO A 52 19.94 40.08 -24.18
CA PRO A 52 20.38 38.82 -24.79
C PRO A 52 21.86 38.54 -24.46
N ASP A 53 22.14 37.38 -23.87
CA ASP A 53 23.50 36.98 -23.49
C ASP A 53 23.62 35.46 -23.50
N ALA A 54 24.41 34.92 -24.43
CA ALA A 54 24.64 33.48 -24.56
C ALA A 54 25.28 32.84 -23.31
N SER A 55 25.89 33.65 -22.42
CA SER A 55 26.46 33.17 -21.16
C SER A 55 25.47 33.18 -19.99
N ASN A 56 24.30 33.80 -20.16
CA ASN A 56 23.23 33.80 -19.18
C ASN A 56 22.18 32.74 -19.56
N PRO A 57 21.99 31.68 -18.77
CA PRO A 57 20.97 30.67 -19.06
C PRO A 57 19.57 31.25 -19.24
N GLU A 58 19.22 32.37 -18.59
CA GLU A 58 17.89 32.97 -18.73
C GLU A 58 17.68 33.71 -20.06
N THR A 59 18.76 34.03 -20.77
CA THR A 59 18.74 34.73 -22.07
C THR A 59 19.64 34.04 -23.08
N SER A 60 19.69 32.71 -23.02
CA SER A 60 20.33 31.86 -24.01
C SER A 60 19.42 30.68 -24.39
N SER A 61 19.72 30.05 -25.53
CA SER A 61 19.05 28.84 -26.02
C SER A 61 20.12 27.86 -26.50
N VAL A 62 19.91 26.58 -26.22
CA VAL A 62 20.82 25.48 -26.56
C VAL A 62 20.23 24.69 -27.72
N ASP A 63 20.95 24.60 -28.83
CA ASP A 63 20.58 23.72 -29.92
C ASP A 63 20.69 22.25 -29.46
N PRO A 64 19.59 21.47 -29.49
CA PRO A 64 19.55 20.14 -28.89
C PRO A 64 20.38 19.10 -29.68
N VAL A 65 20.74 19.39 -30.93
CA VAL A 65 21.48 18.46 -31.80
C VAL A 65 22.98 18.71 -31.69
N THR A 66 23.39 19.98 -31.64
CA THR A 66 24.79 20.40 -31.71
C THR A 66 25.37 20.83 -30.38
N GLY A 67 24.52 21.11 -29.38
CA GLY A 67 24.92 21.71 -28.10
C GLY A 67 25.37 23.17 -28.23
N GLU A 68 25.17 23.82 -29.40
CA GLU A 68 25.56 25.22 -29.60
C GLU A 68 24.66 26.15 -28.79
N VAL A 69 25.27 27.05 -28.01
CA VAL A 69 24.56 28.03 -27.18
C VAL A 69 24.50 29.37 -27.89
N THR A 70 23.30 29.90 -28.09
CA THR A 70 23.06 31.20 -28.71
C THR A 70 22.36 32.16 -27.74
N ALA A 71 22.50 33.47 -27.95
CA ALA A 71 21.80 34.46 -27.14
C ALA A 71 20.32 34.53 -27.56
N TRP A 72 19.42 34.61 -26.57
CA TRP A 72 17.98 34.70 -26.74
C TRP A 72 17.47 36.11 -26.44
N ASP A 73 16.59 36.63 -27.30
CA ASP A 73 15.92 37.92 -27.10
C ASP A 73 14.43 37.75 -26.80
N TRP A 74 14.07 37.94 -25.52
CA TRP A 74 12.68 37.92 -25.06
C TRP A 74 11.84 39.08 -25.60
N SER A 75 12.47 40.18 -26.04
CA SER A 75 11.74 41.30 -26.66
C SER A 75 11.27 40.98 -28.09
N GLU A 76 11.93 40.04 -28.77
CA GLU A 76 11.54 39.58 -30.11
C GLU A 76 10.54 38.43 -30.04
N SER A 77 10.81 37.41 -29.22
CA SER A 77 9.92 36.24 -29.04
C SER A 77 8.66 36.56 -28.24
N GLY A 78 8.72 37.57 -27.37
CA GLY A 78 7.72 37.82 -26.34
C GLY A 78 7.83 36.82 -25.19
N VAL A 79 6.93 36.92 -24.22
CA VAL A 79 6.81 36.00 -23.08
C VAL A 79 5.49 35.26 -23.13
N VAL A 80 5.38 34.15 -22.39
CA VAL A 80 4.09 33.46 -22.22
C VAL A 80 3.44 33.99 -20.95
N GLU A 81 2.48 34.89 -21.11
CA GLU A 81 1.67 35.38 -19.99
C GLU A 81 0.74 34.28 -19.47
N MET A 82 0.26 34.39 -18.22
CA MET A 82 -0.76 33.47 -17.71
C MET A 82 -1.99 33.48 -18.61
N ASN A 83 -2.31 32.33 -19.19
CA ASN A 83 -3.32 32.22 -20.23
C ASN A 83 -4.67 31.83 -19.66
N CYS A 84 -5.45 32.83 -19.26
CA CYS A 84 -6.80 32.64 -18.71
C CYS A 84 -7.73 31.91 -19.69
N PHE A 85 -7.50 31.99 -21.00
CA PHE A 85 -8.40 31.42 -22.00
C PHE A 85 -8.40 29.89 -21.98
N LEU A 86 -7.30 29.26 -21.56
CA LEU A 86 -7.23 27.79 -21.40
C LEU A 86 -8.31 27.28 -20.43
N CYS A 87 -8.49 27.98 -19.31
CA CYS A 87 -9.39 27.58 -18.24
C CYS A 87 -10.80 28.15 -18.40
N HIS A 88 -10.92 29.34 -18.97
CA HIS A 88 -12.15 30.12 -18.94
C HIS A 88 -12.88 30.22 -20.27
N THR A 89 -12.43 29.52 -21.32
CA THR A 89 -13.19 29.41 -22.57
C THR A 89 -13.66 27.98 -22.80
N ALA A 90 -14.78 27.82 -23.50
CA ALA A 90 -15.37 26.52 -23.75
C ALA A 90 -14.54 25.64 -24.70
N GLU A 91 -13.96 26.25 -25.74
CA GLU A 91 -13.23 25.55 -26.80
C GLU A 91 -11.91 26.30 -27.11
N PRO A 92 -10.94 26.34 -26.16
CA PRO A 92 -9.64 26.95 -26.42
C PRO A 92 -8.88 26.16 -27.49
N ASN A 93 -8.25 26.88 -28.43
CA ASN A 93 -7.43 26.26 -29.47
C ASN A 93 -6.02 25.97 -28.95
N ASN A 94 -5.89 24.91 -28.15
CA ASN A 94 -4.60 24.53 -27.57
C ASN A 94 -3.59 24.05 -28.63
N THR A 95 -4.04 23.49 -29.75
CA THR A 95 -3.15 23.12 -30.87
C THR A 95 -2.42 24.35 -31.41
N ALA A 96 -3.14 25.41 -31.75
CA ALA A 96 -2.53 26.65 -32.25
C ALA A 96 -1.61 27.31 -31.21
N ARG A 97 -1.96 27.20 -29.92
CA ARG A 97 -1.10 27.64 -28.81
C ARG A 97 0.20 26.84 -28.75
N THR A 98 0.13 25.52 -28.76
CA THR A 98 1.31 24.64 -28.70
C THR A 98 2.22 24.88 -29.90
N GLU A 99 1.67 25.00 -31.12
CA GLU A 99 2.45 25.37 -32.30
C GLU A 99 3.17 26.72 -32.15
N ALA A 100 2.55 27.70 -31.48
CA ALA A 100 3.19 28.99 -31.19
C ALA A 100 4.33 28.84 -30.18
N LEU A 101 4.18 28.00 -29.15
CA LEU A 101 5.21 27.73 -28.14
C LEU A 101 6.41 27.01 -28.75
N GLU A 102 6.19 25.91 -29.47
CA GLU A 102 7.23 25.11 -30.12
C GLU A 102 8.00 25.91 -31.19
N SER A 103 7.32 26.87 -31.83
CA SER A 103 7.92 27.75 -32.84
C SER A 103 8.53 29.03 -32.26
N ALA A 104 8.78 29.11 -30.95
CA ALA A 104 9.35 30.28 -30.28
C ALA A 104 8.56 31.60 -30.39
N ARG A 105 7.27 31.53 -30.74
CA ARG A 105 6.37 32.69 -30.86
C ARG A 105 5.59 32.93 -29.57
N PHE A 106 6.31 33.02 -28.46
CA PHE A 106 5.75 33.03 -27.10
C PHE A 106 4.69 34.12 -26.89
N GLY A 107 4.94 35.35 -27.37
CA GLY A 107 4.00 36.46 -27.25
C GLY A 107 2.67 36.24 -27.96
N TRP A 108 2.59 35.29 -28.90
CA TRP A 108 1.35 34.93 -29.59
C TRP A 108 0.60 33.77 -28.96
N ALA A 109 1.19 33.01 -28.02
CA ALA A 109 0.60 31.79 -27.47
C ALA A 109 -0.81 32.01 -26.89
N ASN A 110 -1.02 33.09 -26.14
CA ASN A 110 -2.32 33.40 -25.54
C ASN A 110 -3.35 33.79 -26.59
N THR A 111 -2.94 34.57 -27.60
CA THR A 111 -3.82 34.97 -28.70
C THR A 111 -4.18 33.78 -29.59
N ALA A 112 -3.22 32.88 -29.83
CA ALA A 112 -3.42 31.65 -30.60
C ALA A 112 -4.50 30.75 -29.98
N THR A 113 -4.67 30.81 -28.65
CA THR A 113 -5.72 30.07 -27.94
C THR A 113 -7.13 30.52 -28.34
N LEU A 114 -7.28 31.75 -28.84
CA LEU A 114 -8.54 32.29 -29.33
C LEU A 114 -8.78 31.98 -30.82
N ALA A 115 -7.87 31.30 -31.51
CA ALA A 115 -8.02 31.01 -32.94
C ALA A 115 -9.27 30.15 -33.20
N GLY A 116 -10.16 30.65 -34.06
CA GLY A 116 -11.45 30.01 -34.36
C GLY A 116 -12.63 30.49 -33.50
N SER A 117 -12.40 31.32 -32.48
CA SER A 117 -13.47 31.94 -31.67
C SER A 117 -14.25 33.04 -32.40
N GLY A 118 -13.78 33.47 -33.58
CA GLY A 118 -14.28 34.64 -34.30
C GLY A 118 -13.81 35.97 -33.72
N ILE A 119 -12.93 35.97 -32.71
CA ILE A 119 -12.31 37.18 -32.13
C ILE A 119 -11.01 37.53 -32.86
N VAL A 120 -10.26 36.51 -33.30
CA VAL A 120 -8.99 36.64 -34.00
C VAL A 120 -8.90 35.69 -35.19
N GLU A 121 -8.18 36.11 -36.21
CA GLU A 121 -7.81 35.31 -37.39
C GLU A 121 -6.28 35.18 -37.49
N ALA A 122 -5.82 34.00 -37.90
CA ALA A 122 -4.40 33.78 -38.19
C ALA A 122 -3.99 34.50 -39.48
N SER A 123 -2.92 35.27 -39.43
CA SER A 123 -2.35 36.02 -40.56
C SER A 123 -0.86 35.71 -40.70
N GLY A 124 -0.55 34.53 -41.24
CA GLY A 124 0.82 34.03 -41.28
C GLY A 124 1.28 33.60 -39.87
N GLU A 125 2.37 34.18 -39.38
CA GLU A 125 2.93 33.88 -38.05
C GLU A 125 2.32 34.72 -36.92
N THR A 126 1.40 35.63 -37.24
CA THR A 126 0.75 36.55 -36.29
C THR A 126 -0.77 36.36 -36.28
N TYR A 127 -1.43 37.05 -35.35
CA TYR A 127 -2.88 37.10 -35.27
C TYR A 127 -3.40 38.54 -35.42
N ILE A 128 -4.53 38.69 -36.07
CA ILE A 128 -5.23 39.96 -36.23
C ILE A 128 -6.63 39.86 -35.61
N TYR A 129 -7.10 40.97 -35.03
CA TYR A 129 -8.45 41.05 -34.50
C TYR A 129 -9.49 41.09 -35.63
N GLU A 130 -10.55 40.32 -35.45
CA GLU A 130 -11.72 40.35 -36.32
C GLU A 130 -12.56 41.59 -36.01
N ALA A 131 -12.56 42.57 -36.91
CA ALA A 131 -13.22 43.86 -36.67
C ALA A 131 -14.72 43.71 -36.36
N ASP A 132 -15.36 42.69 -36.93
CA ASP A 132 -16.78 42.42 -36.70
C ASP A 132 -17.06 41.88 -35.28
N ALA A 133 -16.06 41.42 -34.53
CA ALA A 133 -16.22 41.00 -33.14
C ALA A 133 -16.34 42.18 -32.15
N PHE A 134 -15.96 43.38 -32.59
CA PHE A 134 -15.89 44.58 -31.74
C PHE A 134 -16.94 45.62 -32.14
N ASP A 135 -17.43 46.36 -31.14
CA ASP A 135 -18.37 47.45 -31.35
C ASP A 135 -17.66 48.76 -31.77
N GLU A 136 -18.43 49.84 -31.89
CA GLU A 136 -17.89 51.15 -32.29
C GLU A 136 -16.92 51.80 -31.27
N ASN A 137 -16.92 51.31 -30.02
CA ASN A 137 -16.00 51.73 -28.96
C ASN A 137 -14.73 50.86 -28.91
N GLY A 138 -14.69 49.78 -29.68
CA GLY A 138 -13.63 48.77 -29.62
C GLY A 138 -13.84 47.77 -28.48
N ASP A 139 -15.04 47.70 -27.90
CA ASP A 139 -15.40 46.70 -26.89
C ASP A 139 -15.82 45.41 -27.59
N LEU A 140 -15.48 44.26 -27.00
CA LEU A 140 -15.90 42.96 -27.52
C LEU A 140 -17.43 42.82 -27.39
N LYS A 141 -18.11 42.47 -28.49
CA LYS A 141 -19.57 42.30 -28.47
C LYS A 141 -19.98 41.13 -27.57
N GLU A 142 -21.15 41.26 -26.94
CA GLU A 142 -21.66 40.30 -25.95
C GLU A 142 -21.71 38.86 -26.49
N GLU A 143 -22.05 38.66 -27.77
CA GLU A 143 -22.08 37.34 -28.39
C GLU A 143 -20.72 36.62 -28.46
N HIS A 144 -19.60 37.34 -28.34
CA HIS A 144 -18.25 36.78 -28.33
C HIS A 144 -17.69 36.61 -26.91
N ILE A 145 -18.39 37.07 -25.86
CA ILE A 145 -17.97 36.92 -24.46
C ILE A 145 -18.42 35.55 -23.96
N ALA A 146 -17.59 34.52 -24.16
CA ALA A 146 -17.87 33.14 -23.78
C ALA A 146 -17.01 32.67 -22.58
N ILE A 147 -17.01 33.44 -21.50
CA ILE A 147 -16.27 33.11 -20.27
C ILE A 147 -17.08 32.11 -19.42
N GLN A 148 -16.43 31.04 -18.97
CA GLN A 148 -17.02 29.99 -18.13
C GLN A 148 -16.16 29.64 -16.91
N ASP A 149 -16.74 28.86 -15.99
CA ASP A 149 -15.97 28.17 -14.95
C ASP A 149 -15.11 27.06 -15.59
N PRO A 150 -13.90 26.78 -15.06
CA PRO A 150 -13.05 25.73 -15.62
C PRO A 150 -13.71 24.35 -15.50
N THR A 151 -13.65 23.58 -16.59
CA THR A 151 -14.13 22.20 -16.64
C THR A 151 -12.96 21.23 -16.58
N SER A 152 -13.23 19.95 -16.31
CA SER A 152 -12.21 18.90 -16.38
C SER A 152 -11.57 18.80 -17.76
N SER A 153 -12.31 19.10 -18.83
CA SER A 153 -11.77 19.13 -20.21
C SER A 153 -10.79 20.29 -20.42
N ASN A 154 -10.93 21.40 -19.69
CA ASN A 154 -9.93 22.47 -19.68
C ASN A 154 -8.66 22.03 -18.94
N CYS A 155 -8.81 21.38 -17.77
CA CYS A 155 -7.69 20.86 -16.99
C CYS A 155 -6.89 19.79 -17.76
N GLY A 156 -7.57 18.92 -18.49
CA GLY A 156 -6.97 17.85 -19.31
C GLY A 156 -6.12 18.34 -20.49
N GLN A 157 -6.10 19.64 -20.80
CA GLN A 157 -5.24 20.17 -21.86
C GLN A 157 -3.75 20.21 -21.48
N CYS A 158 -3.44 20.16 -20.18
CA CYS A 158 -2.08 20.28 -19.65
C CYS A 158 -1.72 19.22 -18.60
N HIS A 159 -2.69 18.63 -17.90
CA HIS A 159 -2.45 17.75 -16.75
C HIS A 159 -2.50 16.26 -17.11
N GLU A 160 -3.69 15.66 -17.03
CA GLU A 160 -3.92 14.22 -17.14
C GLU A 160 -4.76 13.87 -18.37
N GLU A 161 -4.86 12.57 -18.65
CA GLU A 161 -5.80 12.03 -19.61
C GLU A 161 -7.24 12.19 -19.10
N VAL A 162 -7.90 13.25 -19.58
CA VAL A 162 -9.30 13.55 -19.28
C VAL A 162 -10.13 13.34 -20.53
N HIS A 163 -11.05 12.38 -20.48
CA HIS A 163 -11.96 12.07 -21.57
C HIS A 163 -13.41 12.16 -21.10
N THR A 164 -14.09 13.26 -21.40
CA THR A 164 -15.46 13.53 -20.95
C THR A 164 -16.53 13.01 -21.91
N SER A 165 -16.17 12.65 -23.14
CA SER A 165 -17.11 12.17 -24.17
C SER A 165 -17.56 10.74 -23.91
N LEU A 166 -18.88 10.50 -24.00
CA LEU A 166 -19.45 9.15 -23.94
C LEU A 166 -19.64 8.53 -25.33
N GLU A 167 -19.71 9.37 -26.38
CA GLU A 167 -19.95 8.92 -27.76
C GLU A 167 -18.64 8.55 -28.47
N GLU A 168 -17.57 9.29 -28.19
CA GLU A 168 -16.26 9.03 -28.75
C GLU A 168 -15.54 7.99 -27.88
N PRO A 169 -15.08 6.86 -28.44
CA PRO A 169 -14.36 5.85 -27.66
C PRO A 169 -13.00 6.38 -27.22
N LEU A 170 -12.71 6.30 -25.91
CA LEU A 170 -11.42 6.69 -25.33
C LEU A 170 -10.29 5.81 -25.87
N VAL A 171 -9.25 6.42 -26.42
CA VAL A 171 -8.04 5.74 -26.89
C VAL A 171 -6.83 6.52 -26.38
N THR A 172 -5.98 5.84 -25.60
CA THR A 172 -4.67 6.34 -25.21
C THR A 172 -3.58 5.51 -25.86
N SER A 173 -2.46 6.14 -26.21
CA SER A 173 -1.31 5.48 -26.80
C SER A 173 -0.22 5.23 -25.76
N GLY A 174 -0.19 4.02 -25.20
CA GLY A 174 0.99 3.50 -24.52
C GLY A 174 1.51 4.34 -23.35
N CYS A 175 2.83 4.41 -23.19
CA CYS A 175 3.50 5.38 -22.32
C CYS A 175 4.26 6.37 -23.21
N SER A 176 3.52 7.22 -23.94
CA SER A 176 4.13 8.34 -24.68
C SER A 176 4.49 9.48 -23.73
N LEU A 177 5.56 10.22 -24.06
CA LEU A 177 5.94 11.44 -23.34
C LEU A 177 4.99 12.61 -23.63
N ASP A 178 4.20 12.53 -24.71
CA ASP A 178 3.21 13.56 -25.08
C ASP A 178 2.11 13.72 -24.01
N GLU A 179 1.86 12.68 -23.22
CA GLU A 179 0.83 12.60 -22.17
C GLU A 179 1.46 12.37 -20.78
N TRP A 180 2.40 13.22 -20.36
CA TRP A 180 3.26 13.05 -19.16
C TRP A 180 2.58 12.43 -17.90
N GLN A 181 1.48 13.00 -17.39
CA GLN A 181 0.85 12.46 -16.17
C GLN A 181 0.13 11.14 -16.43
N GLY A 182 -0.49 11.00 -17.60
CA GLY A 182 -1.08 9.76 -18.08
C GLY A 182 -0.04 8.65 -18.23
N SER A 183 1.17 8.98 -18.68
CA SER A 183 2.24 8.01 -18.88
C SER A 183 3.03 7.66 -17.62
N THR A 184 3.12 8.55 -16.61
CA THR A 184 3.77 8.22 -15.32
C THR A 184 2.89 7.39 -14.39
N THR A 185 1.56 7.51 -14.47
CA THR A 185 0.63 6.81 -13.55
C THR A 185 -0.39 5.91 -14.23
N GLY A 186 -0.67 6.09 -15.51
CA GLY A 186 -1.76 5.38 -16.20
C GLY A 186 -3.16 5.80 -15.72
N GLN A 187 -3.27 6.92 -15.00
CA GLN A 187 -4.55 7.46 -14.55
C GLN A 187 -5.33 7.99 -15.75
N VAL A 188 -6.64 7.73 -15.73
CA VAL A 188 -7.58 8.16 -16.77
C VAL A 188 -8.84 8.65 -16.06
N ILE A 189 -9.20 9.91 -16.30
CA ILE A 189 -10.41 10.53 -15.74
C ILE A 189 -11.48 10.48 -16.83
N SER A 190 -12.42 9.54 -16.71
CA SER A 190 -13.51 9.43 -17.67
C SER A 190 -14.78 8.82 -17.08
N PRO A 191 -15.97 9.35 -17.40
CA PRO A 191 -17.25 8.72 -17.06
C PRO A 191 -17.53 7.50 -17.96
N GLN A 192 -16.79 7.32 -19.06
CA GLN A 192 -17.00 6.21 -19.99
C GLN A 192 -16.68 4.87 -19.30
N ARG A 193 -17.43 3.82 -19.67
CA ARG A 193 -17.12 2.46 -19.21
C ARG A 193 -15.85 1.95 -19.87
N LEU A 194 -15.07 1.18 -19.12
CA LEU A 194 -13.88 0.49 -19.63
C LEU A 194 -14.21 -0.35 -20.88
N SER A 195 -15.36 -1.04 -20.87
CA SER A 195 -15.85 -1.86 -21.99
C SER A 195 -16.23 -1.06 -23.24
N ASP A 196 -16.60 0.20 -23.08
CA ASP A 196 -17.06 1.08 -24.17
C ASP A 196 -15.91 1.92 -24.77
N SER A 197 -14.74 1.94 -24.13
CA SER A 197 -13.53 2.61 -24.63
C SER A 197 -13.10 2.09 -26.01
N GLY A 198 -12.18 2.79 -26.69
CA GLY A 198 -11.46 2.29 -27.85
C GLY A 198 -10.25 1.42 -27.50
N MET A 199 -9.82 1.42 -26.23
CA MET A 199 -8.67 0.68 -25.73
C MET A 199 -8.75 -0.84 -25.95
N ASN A 200 -7.62 -1.46 -26.28
CA ASN A 200 -7.51 -2.92 -26.44
C ASN A 200 -7.31 -3.63 -25.09
N LEU A 201 -8.29 -3.50 -24.19
CA LEU A 201 -8.21 -4.05 -22.83
C LEU A 201 -8.33 -5.58 -22.82
N THR A 202 -7.52 -6.22 -21.98
CA THR A 202 -7.66 -7.65 -21.70
C THR A 202 -8.99 -7.91 -21.00
N GLU A 203 -9.76 -8.89 -21.51
CA GLU A 203 -11.10 -9.23 -21.01
C GLU A 203 -12.11 -8.06 -21.02
N LYS A 204 -11.91 -7.06 -21.90
CA LYS A 204 -12.70 -5.83 -22.01
C LYS A 204 -14.22 -5.98 -21.80
N GLN A 205 -14.83 -7.02 -22.36
CA GLN A 205 -16.27 -7.26 -22.29
C GLN A 205 -16.80 -7.50 -20.87
N THR A 206 -15.94 -7.84 -19.90
CA THR A 206 -16.32 -8.00 -18.49
C THR A 206 -16.20 -6.69 -17.70
N LEU A 207 -15.50 -5.69 -18.23
CA LEU A 207 -15.16 -4.44 -17.56
C LEU A 207 -16.31 -3.41 -17.66
N SER A 208 -17.33 -3.58 -16.83
CA SER A 208 -18.57 -2.78 -16.88
C SER A 208 -18.57 -1.48 -16.06
N ARG A 209 -17.53 -1.23 -15.25
CA ARG A 209 -17.37 0.04 -14.51
C ARG A 209 -16.85 1.17 -15.42
N SER A 210 -17.11 2.41 -15.00
CA SER A 210 -16.43 3.62 -15.50
C SER A 210 -14.93 3.60 -15.21
N TRP A 211 -14.15 4.39 -15.95
CA TRP A 211 -12.73 4.61 -15.63
C TRP A 211 -12.58 5.26 -14.25
N ASP A 212 -13.35 6.31 -13.98
CA ASP A 212 -13.43 6.97 -12.68
C ASP A 212 -14.88 7.23 -12.27
N VAL A 213 -15.25 6.77 -11.08
CA VAL A 213 -16.61 6.95 -10.55
C VAL A 213 -16.95 8.42 -10.30
N HIS A 214 -15.99 9.26 -9.90
CA HIS A 214 -16.23 10.68 -9.67
C HIS A 214 -16.57 11.39 -10.97
N ALA A 215 -15.87 11.07 -12.06
CA ALA A 215 -16.21 11.57 -13.40
C ALA A 215 -17.61 11.08 -13.83
N GLU A 216 -17.95 9.81 -13.59
CA GLU A 216 -19.31 9.27 -13.84
C GLU A 216 -20.40 10.03 -13.04
N ARG A 217 -20.09 10.49 -11.82
CA ARG A 217 -20.98 11.31 -11.00
C ARG A 217 -20.93 12.80 -11.35
N ALA A 218 -20.22 13.19 -12.41
CA ALA A 218 -20.05 14.56 -12.88
C ALA A 218 -19.42 15.50 -11.84
N LEU A 219 -18.49 14.98 -11.03
CA LEU A 219 -17.58 15.84 -10.26
C LEU A 219 -16.50 16.37 -11.21
N GLU A 220 -16.23 17.66 -11.11
CA GLU A 220 -15.21 18.35 -11.90
C GLU A 220 -13.88 18.41 -11.14
N CYS A 221 -12.75 18.49 -11.84
CA CYS A 221 -11.43 18.61 -11.20
C CYS A 221 -11.39 19.76 -10.17
N THR A 222 -12.06 20.88 -10.45
CA THR A 222 -12.12 22.06 -9.56
C THR A 222 -12.92 21.84 -8.26
N ASP A 223 -13.73 20.78 -8.16
CA ASP A 223 -14.44 20.46 -6.90
C ASP A 223 -13.49 19.90 -5.84
N CYS A 224 -12.39 19.28 -6.28
CA CYS A 224 -11.30 18.81 -5.43
C CYS A 224 -10.12 19.81 -5.42
N HIS A 225 -9.76 20.33 -6.59
CA HIS A 225 -8.69 21.32 -6.82
C HIS A 225 -9.25 22.74 -6.90
N TYR A 226 -9.98 23.17 -5.88
CA TYR A 226 -10.59 24.50 -5.86
C TYR A 226 -9.55 25.60 -5.65
N SER A 227 -9.86 26.81 -6.13
CA SER A 227 -9.12 28.02 -5.77
C SER A 227 -9.17 28.24 -4.26
N LEU A 228 -8.03 28.46 -3.61
CA LEU A 228 -7.92 28.53 -2.15
C LEU A 228 -8.76 29.63 -1.49
N ASN A 229 -9.05 30.71 -2.22
CA ASN A 229 -9.90 31.79 -1.73
C ASN A 229 -11.35 31.71 -2.24
N ASN A 230 -11.75 30.58 -2.84
CA ASN A 230 -13.13 30.35 -3.26
C ASN A 230 -14.04 30.34 -2.02
N PRO A 231 -15.03 31.25 -1.93
CA PRO A 231 -15.81 31.44 -0.70
C PRO A 231 -16.78 30.28 -0.38
N VAL A 232 -17.05 29.39 -1.33
CA VAL A 232 -17.84 28.17 -1.13
C VAL A 232 -17.00 27.08 -0.46
N TYR A 233 -15.75 26.94 -0.88
CA TYR A 233 -14.86 25.87 -0.43
C TYR A 233 -13.90 26.29 0.69
N PHE A 234 -13.74 27.61 0.90
CA PHE A 234 -12.85 28.20 1.90
C PHE A 234 -13.02 27.57 3.28
N GLN A 235 -11.90 27.09 3.81
CA GLN A 235 -11.76 26.62 5.18
C GLN A 235 -10.50 27.26 5.75
N GLU A 236 -10.65 28.04 6.81
CA GLU A 236 -9.51 28.71 7.46
C GLU A 236 -8.60 27.66 8.11
N SER A 237 -7.27 27.80 7.94
CA SER A 237 -6.34 26.85 8.55
C SER A 237 -6.33 27.02 10.07
N THR A 238 -6.10 25.94 10.81
CA THR A 238 -5.95 25.98 12.27
C THR A 238 -4.86 26.92 12.77
N GLU A 239 -3.87 27.25 11.93
CA GLU A 239 -2.79 28.20 12.27
C GLU A 239 -3.23 29.66 12.16
N THR A 240 -4.16 29.95 11.25
CA THR A 240 -4.66 31.30 10.97
C THR A 240 -5.97 31.60 11.70
N GLN A 241 -6.71 30.56 12.09
CA GLN A 241 -7.91 30.66 12.89
C GLN A 241 -7.57 31.15 14.31
N PRO A 242 -8.15 32.28 14.77
CA PRO A 242 -7.97 32.71 16.14
C PRO A 242 -8.45 31.65 17.13
N GLU A 243 -7.65 31.32 18.17
CA GLU A 243 -7.95 30.25 19.15
C GLU A 243 -9.34 30.32 19.82
N HIS A 244 -9.98 31.51 19.80
CA HIS A 244 -11.29 31.74 20.41
C HIS A 244 -12.47 31.60 19.42
N LEU A 245 -12.21 31.37 18.14
CA LEU A 245 -13.22 31.19 17.10
C LEU A 245 -13.30 29.72 16.71
N VAL A 246 -14.52 29.17 16.75
CA VAL A 246 -14.82 27.83 16.20
C VAL A 246 -15.11 27.91 14.70
N PHE A 247 -15.49 29.10 14.21
CA PHE A 247 -15.79 29.39 12.82
C PHE A 247 -15.45 30.86 12.55
N ASP A 248 -14.72 31.13 11.48
CA ASP A 248 -14.38 32.48 11.06
C ASP A 248 -15.25 32.93 9.89
N PRO A 249 -16.08 33.98 10.06
CA PRO A 249 -16.94 34.47 9.00
C PRO A 249 -16.22 35.35 7.95
N ARG A 250 -14.93 35.67 8.10
CA ARG A 250 -14.17 36.62 7.27
C ARG A 250 -13.70 36.00 5.94
N ARG A 251 -14.63 35.47 5.14
CA ARG A 251 -14.37 35.04 3.76
C ARG A 251 -14.71 36.14 2.76
N LEU A 252 -14.17 36.04 1.55
CA LEU A 252 -14.56 36.92 0.45
C LEU A 252 -16.03 36.75 0.11
N GLU A 253 -16.70 37.81 -0.30
CA GLU A 253 -18.00 37.69 -0.96
C GLU A 253 -17.79 37.21 -2.40
N LEU A 254 -18.79 36.52 -2.98
CA LEU A 254 -18.65 35.97 -4.34
C LEU A 254 -18.30 37.04 -5.38
N GLY A 255 -18.89 38.24 -5.24
CA GLY A 255 -18.55 39.38 -6.10
C GLY A 255 -17.11 39.84 -5.96
N GLU A 256 -16.52 39.81 -4.75
CA GLU A 256 -15.12 40.19 -4.53
C GLU A 256 -14.15 39.13 -5.03
N TYR A 257 -14.51 37.85 -4.88
CA TYR A 257 -13.76 36.73 -5.42
C TYR A 257 -13.57 36.85 -6.93
N LEU A 258 -14.60 37.25 -7.69
CA LEU A 258 -14.50 37.45 -9.14
C LEU A 258 -13.48 38.52 -9.56
N PHE A 259 -13.19 39.51 -8.71
CA PHE A 259 -12.18 40.53 -8.99
C PHE A 259 -10.77 40.14 -8.53
N ARG A 260 -10.66 39.18 -7.60
CA ARG A 260 -9.40 38.78 -6.97
C ARG A 260 -9.32 37.27 -6.75
N PRO A 261 -9.51 36.43 -7.78
CA PRO A 261 -9.33 35.00 -7.62
C PRO A 261 -7.85 34.68 -7.41
N VAL A 262 -7.57 33.71 -6.54
CA VAL A 262 -6.23 33.13 -6.42
C VAL A 262 -6.17 31.93 -7.37
N HIS A 263 -5.20 31.93 -8.28
CA HIS A 263 -4.98 30.82 -9.23
C HIS A 263 -4.01 29.77 -8.67
N GLN A 264 -3.81 29.75 -7.34
CA GLN A 264 -3.29 28.59 -6.64
C GLN A 264 -4.46 27.69 -6.28
N PHE A 265 -4.45 26.49 -6.85
CA PHE A 265 -5.45 25.47 -6.59
C PHE A 265 -5.06 24.62 -5.40
N ALA A 266 -6.04 24.05 -4.72
CA ALA A 266 -5.82 23.12 -3.64
C ALA A 266 -5.04 21.89 -4.14
N GLN A 267 -3.98 21.51 -3.44
CA GLN A 267 -3.08 20.42 -3.83
C GLN A 267 -3.06 19.31 -2.78
N GLY A 268 -2.63 18.14 -3.24
CA GLY A 268 -2.37 16.98 -2.40
C GLY A 268 -1.14 17.21 -1.55
N GLU A 269 -0.52 16.13 -1.08
CA GLU A 269 0.67 16.23 -0.24
C GLU A 269 1.94 16.46 -1.05
N GLU A 270 2.02 15.86 -2.24
CA GLU A 270 3.06 16.09 -3.24
C GLU A 270 2.81 17.42 -3.97
N ALA A 271 2.67 18.49 -3.19
CA ALA A 271 2.48 19.84 -3.70
C ALA A 271 3.83 20.47 -4.09
N ASP A 272 3.91 21.10 -5.25
CA ASP A 272 5.12 21.79 -5.70
C ASP A 272 5.52 22.93 -4.75
N ASP A 273 4.53 23.56 -4.12
CA ASP A 273 4.70 24.49 -3.01
C ASP A 273 4.32 23.79 -1.71
N PRO A 274 5.27 23.59 -0.77
CA PRO A 274 4.98 23.00 0.54
C PRO A 274 3.89 23.75 1.32
N ALA A 275 3.68 25.04 1.07
CA ALA A 275 2.59 25.81 1.69
C ALA A 275 1.19 25.39 1.20
N LEU A 276 1.12 24.72 0.05
CA LEU A 276 -0.11 24.19 -0.55
C LEU A 276 -0.33 22.71 -0.24
N ALA A 277 0.63 22.05 0.40
CA ALA A 277 0.53 20.65 0.76
C ALA A 277 -0.70 20.41 1.65
N ASN A 278 -1.48 19.38 1.31
CA ASN A 278 -2.69 18.97 2.04
C ASN A 278 -3.79 20.04 2.14
N THR A 279 -3.84 20.98 1.20
CA THR A 279 -4.94 21.96 1.11
C THR A 279 -6.18 21.39 0.41
N MET A 280 -6.01 20.32 -0.40
CA MET A 280 -7.09 19.58 -1.06
C MET A 280 -7.88 18.72 -0.07
N ARG A 281 -9.20 18.64 -0.29
CA ARG A 281 -10.08 17.71 0.43
C ARG A 281 -9.74 16.26 0.11
N ARG A 282 -9.65 15.43 1.16
CA ARG A 282 -9.48 13.97 1.05
C ARG A 282 -10.84 13.26 1.03
N CYS A 283 -10.84 11.96 0.74
CA CYS A 283 -12.05 11.14 0.65
C CYS A 283 -12.94 11.29 1.90
N GLU A 284 -12.36 11.34 3.09
CA GLU A 284 -13.07 11.42 4.37
C GLU A 284 -13.76 12.76 4.60
N ALA A 285 -13.44 13.81 3.83
CA ALA A 285 -14.14 15.09 3.89
C ALA A 285 -15.52 15.04 3.22
N CYS A 286 -15.73 14.08 2.30
CA CYS A 286 -16.97 13.91 1.53
C CYS A 286 -17.67 12.57 1.83
N HIS A 287 -16.94 11.55 2.29
CA HIS A 287 -17.46 10.21 2.53
C HIS A 287 -17.39 9.80 4.01
N SER A 288 -18.47 9.20 4.49
CA SER A 288 -18.54 8.61 5.84
C SER A 288 -18.21 7.13 5.79
N ILE A 289 -17.11 6.72 6.43
CA ILE A 289 -16.78 5.30 6.59
C ILE A 289 -17.73 4.60 7.58
N GLU A 290 -18.23 5.32 8.59
CA GLU A 290 -19.08 4.75 9.62
C GLU A 290 -20.47 4.37 9.11
N ASP A 291 -21.05 5.21 8.24
CA ASP A 291 -22.37 4.96 7.64
C ASP A 291 -22.31 3.96 6.48
N THR A 292 -21.11 3.61 6.03
CA THR A 292 -20.85 2.68 4.92
C THR A 292 -19.93 1.55 5.39
N HIS A 293 -19.33 0.75 4.49
CA HIS A 293 -18.30 -0.23 4.84
C HIS A 293 -18.65 -1.24 5.95
N ASP A 294 -19.94 -1.59 6.13
CA ASP A 294 -20.37 -2.58 7.14
C ASP A 294 -19.75 -3.97 6.96
N TRP A 295 -19.16 -4.22 5.79
CA TRP A 295 -18.38 -5.41 5.49
C TRP A 295 -17.02 -5.42 6.22
N LEU A 296 -16.41 -4.26 6.47
CA LEU A 296 -15.06 -4.12 7.03
C LEU A 296 -15.08 -4.09 8.57
N PRO A 297 -14.50 -5.09 9.26
CA PRO A 297 -14.35 -5.06 10.71
C PRO A 297 -13.30 -4.02 11.12
N TYR A 298 -13.46 -3.37 12.27
CA TYR A 298 -12.49 -2.40 12.80
C TYR A 298 -12.15 -1.28 11.79
N LYS A 299 -13.17 -0.55 11.33
CA LYS A 299 -13.09 0.49 10.27
C LYS A 299 -11.97 1.50 10.54
N GLU A 300 -11.97 2.10 11.73
CA GLU A 300 -10.97 3.10 12.16
C GLU A 300 -9.52 2.58 12.02
N ARG A 301 -9.26 1.34 12.44
CA ARG A 301 -7.91 0.75 12.36
C ARG A 301 -7.43 0.56 10.92
N HIS A 302 -8.34 0.27 10.01
CA HIS A 302 -7.98 0.17 8.60
C HIS A 302 -7.66 1.56 8.05
N THR A 303 -8.49 2.57 8.30
CA THR A 303 -8.25 3.94 7.80
C THR A 303 -7.08 4.66 8.45
N GLU A 304 -6.61 4.19 9.61
CA GLU A 304 -5.35 4.63 10.21
C GLU A 304 -4.13 4.03 9.51
N ALA A 305 -4.25 2.83 8.92
CA ALA A 305 -3.11 2.10 8.33
C ALA A 305 -3.04 2.23 6.80
N ILE A 306 -4.20 2.37 6.13
CA ILE A 306 -4.31 2.44 4.67
C ILE A 306 -5.21 3.60 4.25
N SER A 307 -4.89 4.21 3.12
CA SER A 307 -5.75 5.19 2.46
C SER A 307 -6.95 4.54 1.76
N CYS A 308 -8.01 5.32 1.48
CA CYS A 308 -9.20 4.81 0.78
C CYS A 308 -8.83 4.28 -0.62
N GLU A 309 -7.91 4.97 -1.28
CA GLU A 309 -7.33 4.68 -2.59
C GLU A 309 -6.74 3.26 -2.64
N THR A 310 -6.18 2.75 -1.53
CA THR A 310 -5.67 1.36 -1.46
C THR A 310 -6.73 0.32 -1.79
N CYS A 311 -7.97 0.54 -1.36
CA CYS A 311 -9.09 -0.38 -1.63
C CYS A 311 -9.86 -0.01 -2.90
N HIS A 312 -9.95 1.28 -3.21
CA HIS A 312 -10.74 1.81 -4.31
C HIS A 312 -10.00 1.94 -5.64
N ILE A 313 -8.67 1.84 -5.65
CA ILE A 313 -7.83 1.76 -6.86
C ILE A 313 -7.01 0.45 -6.82
N PRO A 314 -7.67 -0.72 -6.82
CA PRO A 314 -6.96 -2.00 -6.70
C PRO A 314 -6.17 -2.37 -7.95
N LYS A 315 -6.51 -1.76 -9.09
CA LYS A 315 -5.91 -1.98 -10.39
C LYS A 315 -6.13 -0.76 -11.30
N VAL A 316 -5.06 -0.34 -11.98
CA VAL A 316 -5.07 0.65 -13.06
C VAL A 316 -5.24 -0.11 -14.39
N TYR A 317 -6.16 0.33 -15.24
CA TYR A 317 -6.50 -0.34 -16.51
C TYR A 317 -5.82 0.28 -17.74
N SER A 318 -4.80 1.11 -17.53
CA SER A 318 -3.92 1.68 -18.56
C SER A 318 -2.49 1.15 -18.44
N SER A 319 -1.63 1.53 -19.38
CA SER A 319 -0.18 1.43 -19.27
C SER A 319 0.43 2.65 -18.58
N ALA A 320 1.60 2.47 -17.98
CA ALA A 320 2.41 3.55 -17.40
C ALA A 320 3.89 3.18 -17.49
N TYR A 321 4.79 4.15 -17.37
CA TYR A 321 6.23 3.92 -17.32
C TYR A 321 6.55 2.89 -16.24
N GLN A 322 7.38 1.90 -16.60
CA GLN A 322 8.00 1.00 -15.64
C GLN A 322 9.47 1.38 -15.47
N GLN A 323 10.15 1.56 -16.61
CA GLN A 323 11.57 1.82 -16.67
C GLN A 323 11.90 2.79 -17.81
N VAL A 324 12.87 3.68 -17.55
CA VAL A 324 13.53 4.51 -18.57
C VAL A 324 15.03 4.27 -18.47
N ASP A 325 15.61 3.64 -19.47
CA ASP A 325 17.02 3.27 -19.53
C ASP A 325 17.77 4.14 -20.54
N TRP A 326 18.39 5.21 -20.03
CA TRP A 326 19.31 6.06 -20.77
C TRP A 326 20.76 5.56 -20.74
N THR A 327 21.00 4.34 -20.23
CA THR A 327 22.32 3.74 -20.37
C THR A 327 22.57 3.24 -21.79
N VAL A 328 21.48 2.98 -22.53
CA VAL A 328 21.41 2.66 -23.94
C VAL A 328 20.71 3.77 -24.73
N VAL A 329 20.98 3.84 -26.04
CA VAL A 329 20.40 4.87 -26.93
C VAL A 329 19.75 4.19 -28.13
N THR A 330 18.54 4.59 -28.49
CA THR A 330 17.86 4.16 -29.72
C THR A 330 18.44 4.88 -30.94
N LEU A 331 18.10 4.45 -32.16
CA LEU A 331 18.53 5.17 -33.37
C LEU A 331 17.96 6.60 -33.46
N ASP A 332 16.86 6.87 -32.75
CA ASP A 332 16.24 8.20 -32.64
C ASP A 332 16.94 9.10 -31.60
N GLY A 333 17.97 8.59 -30.91
CA GLY A 333 18.72 9.35 -29.90
C GLY A 333 18.05 9.40 -28.52
N GLU A 334 17.08 8.51 -28.28
CA GLU A 334 16.31 8.44 -27.04
C GLU A 334 16.74 7.27 -26.15
N GLY A 335 16.40 7.34 -24.86
CA GLY A 335 16.54 6.22 -23.93
C GLY A 335 15.54 5.11 -24.24
N LYS A 336 15.86 3.88 -23.85
CA LYS A 336 14.92 2.76 -23.98
C LYS A 336 13.84 2.85 -22.91
N VAL A 337 12.59 2.77 -23.33
CA VAL A 337 11.41 2.82 -22.44
C VAL A 337 10.76 1.46 -22.36
N ASP A 338 10.47 1.00 -21.14
CA ASP A 338 9.63 -0.16 -20.88
C ASP A 338 8.36 0.26 -20.12
N CYS A 339 7.21 -0.23 -20.59
CA CYS A 339 5.89 0.07 -20.06
C CYS A 339 5.36 -1.04 -19.15
N ARG A 340 4.79 -0.64 -18.03
CA ARG A 340 3.99 -1.48 -17.14
C ARG A 340 2.57 -1.62 -17.70
N GLY A 341 1.94 -2.77 -17.47
CA GLY A 341 0.52 -2.99 -17.79
C GLY A 341 0.23 -3.32 -19.26
N THR A 342 1.26 -3.43 -20.10
CA THR A 342 1.19 -3.90 -21.49
C THR A 342 2.39 -4.80 -21.80
N SER A 343 2.38 -5.52 -22.92
CA SER A 343 3.50 -6.37 -23.34
C SER A 343 3.73 -6.26 -24.84
N GLY A 344 4.80 -5.58 -25.24
CA GLY A 344 5.12 -5.26 -26.63
C GLY A 344 5.32 -3.76 -26.83
N ASP A 345 5.35 -3.33 -28.09
CA ASP A 345 5.46 -1.92 -28.45
C ASP A 345 4.25 -1.13 -27.94
N PRO A 346 4.43 -0.20 -26.99
CA PRO A 346 3.33 0.53 -26.38
C PRO A 346 2.65 1.52 -27.35
N SER A 347 3.32 1.92 -28.44
CA SER A 347 2.72 2.78 -29.48
C SER A 347 1.71 2.03 -30.37
N ASN A 348 1.79 0.69 -30.38
CA ASN A 348 0.91 -0.14 -31.19
C ASN A 348 -0.40 -0.45 -30.46
N LEU A 349 -1.48 0.22 -30.87
CA LEU A 349 -2.83 0.05 -30.31
C LEU A 349 -3.40 -1.39 -30.41
N ASN A 350 -2.78 -2.27 -31.22
CA ASN A 350 -3.17 -3.68 -31.28
C ASN A 350 -2.59 -4.53 -30.15
N VAL A 351 -1.68 -3.98 -29.34
CA VAL A 351 -1.12 -4.68 -28.17
C VAL A 351 -2.16 -4.69 -27.04
N PRO A 352 -2.45 -5.86 -26.44
CA PRO A 352 -3.41 -5.92 -25.35
C PRO A 352 -2.91 -5.20 -24.08
N VAL A 353 -3.70 -4.27 -23.57
CA VAL A 353 -3.45 -3.62 -22.29
C VAL A 353 -4.08 -4.46 -21.18
N LYS A 354 -3.24 -4.98 -20.29
CA LYS A 354 -3.67 -5.76 -19.12
C LYS A 354 -3.95 -4.86 -17.92
N GLY A 355 -3.35 -3.68 -17.89
CA GLY A 355 -3.28 -2.85 -16.71
C GLY A 355 -2.31 -3.43 -15.67
N TYR A 356 -2.14 -2.72 -14.56
CA TYR A 356 -1.26 -3.13 -13.49
C TYR A 356 -1.84 -2.81 -12.13
N GLN A 357 -1.28 -3.41 -11.10
CA GLN A 357 -1.70 -3.15 -9.75
C GLN A 357 -0.64 -2.26 -9.06
N PRO A 358 -1.02 -1.13 -8.45
CA PRO A 358 -0.06 -0.20 -7.82
C PRO A 358 0.86 -0.83 -6.77
N ALA A 359 2.04 -0.26 -6.55
CA ALA A 359 2.78 -0.47 -5.31
C ALA A 359 2.06 0.24 -4.17
N LEU A 360 2.21 -0.24 -2.94
CA LEU A 360 1.73 0.48 -1.76
C LEU A 360 2.94 0.99 -1.00
N LEU A 361 3.00 2.31 -0.78
CA LEU A 361 4.06 2.95 -0.02
C LEU A 361 3.45 3.78 1.12
N PRO A 362 4.18 3.96 2.24
CA PRO A 362 3.77 4.87 3.28
C PRO A 362 3.74 6.29 2.73
N ARG A 363 2.61 6.95 2.91
CA ARG A 363 2.43 8.36 2.61
C ARG A 363 2.16 9.06 3.92
N GLN A 364 2.92 10.10 4.23
CA GLN A 364 2.67 10.93 5.40
C GLN A 364 1.31 11.63 5.24
N GLY A 365 0.87 12.36 6.25
CA GLY A 365 -0.42 13.05 6.13
C GLY A 365 -0.82 13.72 7.41
N ALA A 366 -1.83 14.60 7.32
CA ALA A 366 -2.32 15.35 8.48
C ALA A 366 -2.76 14.45 9.66
N ASN A 367 -3.16 13.20 9.36
CA ASN A 367 -3.65 12.23 10.35
C ASN A 367 -2.64 11.09 10.60
N GLY A 368 -1.38 11.29 10.26
CA GLY A 368 -0.33 10.27 10.31
C GLY A 368 -0.17 9.53 8.99
N GLU A 369 0.76 8.59 9.02
CA GLU A 369 1.21 7.81 7.88
C GLU A 369 0.21 6.72 7.47
N LYS A 370 -0.10 6.62 6.18
CA LYS A 370 -1.00 5.62 5.61
C LYS A 370 -0.40 5.01 4.35
N LEU A 371 -0.54 3.70 4.17
CA LEU A 371 -0.20 3.06 2.91
C LEU A 371 -1.12 3.58 1.80
N SER A 372 -0.53 4.02 0.69
CA SER A 372 -1.22 4.61 -0.46
C SER A 372 -0.67 4.04 -1.77
N PRO A 373 -1.48 4.02 -2.85
CA PRO A 373 -1.07 3.45 -4.13
C PRO A 373 -0.15 4.39 -4.93
N TYR A 374 0.90 3.80 -5.49
CA TYR A 374 1.91 4.47 -6.30
C TYR A 374 2.23 3.65 -7.55
N ASN A 375 2.60 4.33 -8.65
CA ASN A 375 3.45 3.74 -9.66
C ASN A 375 4.92 4.03 -9.31
N LEU A 376 5.76 3.01 -9.39
CA LEU A 376 7.20 3.17 -9.25
C LEU A 376 7.83 3.09 -10.64
N VAL A 377 8.47 4.18 -11.05
CA VAL A 377 9.23 4.25 -12.29
C VAL A 377 10.70 4.22 -11.95
N THR A 378 11.46 3.34 -12.59
CA THR A 378 12.91 3.25 -12.38
C THR A 378 13.66 3.83 -13.56
N THR A 379 14.65 4.69 -13.29
CA THR A 379 15.45 5.32 -14.33
C THR A 379 16.92 4.97 -14.14
N TRP A 380 17.64 4.75 -15.23
CA TRP A 380 19.10 4.63 -15.21
C TRP A 380 19.70 5.57 -16.23
N TYR A 381 20.82 6.19 -15.86
CA TYR A 381 21.50 7.17 -16.70
C TYR A 381 22.98 7.26 -16.40
N TRP A 382 23.72 7.88 -17.31
CA TRP A 382 25.15 8.11 -17.18
C TRP A 382 25.44 9.41 -16.44
N VAL A 383 26.37 9.33 -15.50
CA VAL A 383 26.93 10.48 -14.79
C VAL A 383 28.45 10.47 -14.85
N TYR A 384 29.07 11.63 -14.75
CA TYR A 384 30.53 11.80 -14.82
C TYR A 384 31.04 12.84 -13.81
N GLY A 385 32.34 12.85 -13.59
CA GLY A 385 33.03 13.83 -12.77
C GLY A 385 32.83 13.71 -11.27
N ASN A 386 33.41 14.68 -10.56
CA ASN A 386 33.24 14.95 -9.13
C ASN A 386 33.34 16.47 -8.89
N PRO A 387 32.23 17.18 -8.59
CA PRO A 387 30.90 16.67 -8.29
C PRO A 387 30.25 15.96 -9.48
N GLU A 388 29.34 15.03 -9.16
CA GLU A 388 28.61 14.24 -10.14
C GLU A 388 27.73 15.12 -11.03
N ARG A 389 27.72 14.84 -12.33
CA ARG A 389 26.82 15.47 -13.30
C ARG A 389 26.29 14.46 -14.32
N PRO A 390 25.04 14.59 -14.76
CA PRO A 390 24.53 13.83 -15.90
C PRO A 390 25.37 14.08 -17.16
N VAL A 391 25.63 13.03 -17.93
CA VAL A 391 26.22 13.14 -19.27
C VAL A 391 25.21 13.80 -20.20
N SER A 392 25.61 14.74 -21.06
CA SER A 392 24.69 15.39 -22.00
C SER A 392 24.18 14.40 -23.07
N GLN A 393 22.95 14.62 -23.55
CA GLN A 393 22.34 13.76 -24.57
C GLN A 393 23.20 13.67 -25.84
N GLU A 394 23.78 14.79 -26.30
CA GLU A 394 24.70 14.85 -27.43
C GLU A 394 25.90 13.90 -27.25
N LYS A 395 26.58 13.95 -26.09
CA LYS A 395 27.75 13.10 -25.81
C LYS A 395 27.36 11.65 -25.63
N LEU A 396 26.17 11.39 -25.09
CA LEU A 396 25.64 10.03 -25.00
C LEU A 396 25.33 9.48 -26.40
N ALA A 397 24.71 10.25 -27.28
CA ALA A 397 24.47 9.87 -28.67
C ALA A 397 25.79 9.63 -29.44
N GLU A 398 26.80 10.51 -29.27
CA GLU A 398 28.13 10.34 -29.87
C GLU A 398 28.85 9.06 -29.40
N ALA A 399 28.57 8.62 -28.16
CA ALA A 399 29.12 7.36 -27.65
C ALA A 399 28.48 6.12 -28.30
N TRP A 400 27.24 6.21 -28.79
CA TRP A 400 26.46 5.08 -29.32
C TRP A 400 26.33 5.06 -30.85
N LEU A 401 26.19 6.23 -31.49
CA LEU A 401 25.78 6.38 -32.87
C LEU A 401 26.92 6.93 -33.75
N ASP A 402 26.96 6.52 -35.01
CA ASP A 402 27.81 7.06 -36.07
C ASP A 402 27.01 7.17 -37.37
N GLY A 403 26.82 8.39 -37.87
CA GLY A 403 26.14 8.62 -39.15
C GLY A 403 24.66 8.21 -39.22
N GLY A 404 23.95 8.15 -38.08
CA GLY A 404 22.55 7.74 -37.98
C GLY A 404 22.33 6.23 -37.78
N ASP A 405 23.41 5.45 -37.74
CA ASP A 405 23.42 4.04 -37.36
C ASP A 405 24.20 3.85 -36.04
N TYR A 406 24.14 2.65 -35.47
CA TYR A 406 25.02 2.31 -34.35
C TYR A 406 26.49 2.27 -34.77
N ALA A 407 27.37 2.82 -33.93
CA ALA A 407 28.81 2.77 -34.18
C ALA A 407 29.29 1.31 -34.30
N SER A 408 30.15 1.03 -35.28
CA SER A 408 30.54 -0.35 -35.61
C SER A 408 31.17 -1.12 -34.45
N GLU A 409 31.86 -0.43 -33.53
CA GLU A 409 32.44 -1.06 -32.35
C GLU A 409 31.38 -1.36 -31.28
N VAL A 410 30.27 -0.61 -31.25
CA VAL A 410 29.13 -0.87 -30.35
C VAL A 410 28.39 -2.12 -30.80
N ILE A 411 28.11 -2.25 -32.10
CA ILE A 411 27.55 -3.48 -32.68
C ILE A 411 28.47 -4.66 -32.36
N ALA A 412 29.77 -4.54 -32.64
CA ALA A 412 30.72 -5.63 -32.40
C ALA A 412 30.85 -6.05 -30.91
N ALA A 413 30.48 -5.18 -29.98
CA ALA A 413 30.50 -5.46 -28.55
C ALA A 413 29.19 -6.07 -28.03
N LEU A 414 28.05 -5.62 -28.55
CA LEU A 414 26.73 -5.89 -27.97
C LEU A 414 25.82 -6.81 -28.82
N ASP A 415 26.13 -7.00 -30.10
CA ASP A 415 25.38 -7.90 -30.99
C ASP A 415 25.68 -9.36 -30.59
N GLN A 416 24.72 -10.00 -29.94
CA GLN A 416 24.89 -11.35 -29.39
C GLN A 416 24.56 -12.43 -30.42
N ASN A 417 23.73 -12.09 -31.43
CA ASN A 417 23.21 -13.01 -32.42
C ASN A 417 23.99 -12.96 -33.76
N ASP A 418 24.93 -12.01 -33.90
CA ASP A 418 25.76 -11.73 -35.07
C ASP A 418 24.94 -11.36 -36.34
N ASP A 419 23.76 -10.73 -36.19
CA ASP A 419 22.91 -10.29 -37.31
C ASP A 419 23.25 -8.89 -37.84
N GLY A 420 24.14 -8.18 -37.15
CA GLY A 420 24.64 -6.86 -37.52
C GLY A 420 23.72 -5.72 -37.08
N THR A 421 22.74 -5.96 -36.23
CA THR A 421 21.82 -4.95 -35.70
C THR A 421 21.69 -5.05 -34.18
N LEU A 422 21.31 -3.95 -33.52
CA LEU A 422 20.98 -3.95 -32.09
C LEU A 422 19.49 -3.66 -31.93
N GLN A 423 18.71 -4.67 -31.54
CA GLN A 423 17.27 -4.52 -31.33
C GLN A 423 16.79 -5.31 -30.11
N GLY A 424 15.67 -4.87 -29.54
CA GLY A 424 14.94 -5.61 -28.50
C GLY A 424 15.80 -5.97 -27.29
N SER A 425 16.16 -7.25 -27.18
CA SER A 425 16.94 -7.81 -26.07
C SER A 425 18.44 -7.52 -26.13
N GLU A 426 18.98 -7.10 -27.27
CA GLU A 426 20.41 -6.77 -27.41
C GLU A 426 20.71 -5.32 -27.01
N LEU A 427 19.70 -4.45 -27.07
CA LEU A 427 19.80 -3.06 -26.60
C LEU A 427 19.59 -2.98 -25.08
N THR A 428 20.51 -3.58 -24.33
CA THR A 428 20.57 -3.59 -22.85
C THR A 428 22.02 -3.68 -22.38
N LEU A 429 22.37 -3.06 -21.25
CA LEU A 429 23.69 -3.19 -20.62
C LEU A 429 23.65 -4.06 -19.36
N GLU A 430 23.31 -5.35 -19.47
CA GLU A 430 23.19 -6.21 -18.29
C GLU A 430 24.54 -6.57 -17.65
N SER A 431 25.60 -6.68 -18.45
CA SER A 431 26.92 -7.07 -17.95
C SER A 431 27.76 -5.87 -17.52
N LYS A 432 28.67 -6.10 -16.57
CA LYS A 432 29.63 -5.06 -16.13
C LYS A 432 30.64 -4.76 -17.22
N GLU A 433 30.91 -5.72 -18.08
CA GLU A 433 31.81 -5.63 -19.22
C GLU A 433 31.23 -4.70 -20.29
N ASP A 434 29.95 -4.84 -20.63
CA ASP A 434 29.25 -3.99 -21.61
C ASP A 434 29.13 -2.55 -21.09
N ALA A 435 28.79 -2.39 -19.81
CA ALA A 435 28.80 -1.08 -19.17
C ALA A 435 30.21 -0.45 -19.17
N ALA A 436 31.26 -1.22 -18.86
CA ALA A 436 32.63 -0.72 -18.90
C ALA A 436 33.09 -0.32 -20.31
N PHE A 437 32.59 -1.01 -21.35
CA PHE A 437 32.87 -0.66 -22.74
C PHE A 437 32.29 0.71 -23.11
N ILE A 438 31.01 0.95 -22.82
CA ILE A 438 30.37 2.25 -23.07
C ILE A 438 30.99 3.36 -22.21
N ALA A 439 31.32 3.07 -20.95
CA ALA A 439 32.07 3.99 -20.09
C ALA A 439 33.41 4.40 -20.74
N GLY A 440 34.15 3.45 -21.32
CA GLY A 440 35.40 3.74 -22.04
C GLY A 440 35.21 4.62 -23.28
N ARG A 441 34.08 4.48 -24.00
CA ARG A 441 33.73 5.39 -25.09
C ARG A 441 33.45 6.80 -24.57
N LEU A 442 32.68 6.93 -23.50
CA LEU A 442 32.43 8.23 -22.84
C LEU A 442 33.73 8.89 -22.34
N GLU A 443 34.68 8.11 -21.81
CA GLU A 443 36.01 8.61 -21.44
C GLU A 443 36.79 9.15 -22.65
N SER A 444 36.67 8.50 -23.82
CA SER A 444 37.31 8.95 -25.05
C SER A 444 36.76 10.29 -25.56
N LEU A 445 35.53 10.65 -25.16
CA LEU A 445 34.90 11.95 -25.41
C LEU A 445 35.32 13.03 -24.38
N GLY A 446 36.23 12.71 -23.46
CA GLY A 446 36.76 13.65 -22.47
C GLY A 446 35.99 13.71 -21.16
N LEU A 447 35.02 12.83 -20.95
CA LEU A 447 34.28 12.72 -19.69
C LEU A 447 35.12 11.95 -18.67
N THR A 448 35.27 12.49 -17.46
CA THR A 448 36.08 11.85 -16.41
C THR A 448 35.22 10.95 -15.54
N ASN A 449 35.65 9.70 -15.30
CA ASN A 449 34.96 8.74 -14.43
C ASN A 449 33.45 8.57 -14.73
N PRO A 450 33.07 8.29 -16.00
CA PRO A 450 31.68 8.00 -16.35
C PRO A 450 31.22 6.71 -15.67
N ARG A 451 30.01 6.73 -15.11
CA ARG A 451 29.40 5.61 -14.41
C ARG A 451 27.89 5.65 -14.54
N ILE A 452 27.24 4.51 -14.39
CA ILE A 452 25.79 4.41 -14.33
C ILE A 452 25.33 4.76 -12.92
N THR A 453 24.26 5.52 -12.82
CA THR A 453 23.45 5.68 -11.60
C THR A 453 22.00 5.30 -11.90
N GLY A 454 21.23 4.99 -10.86
CA GLY A 454 19.82 4.62 -11.00
C GLY A 454 18.96 5.22 -9.91
N GLU A 455 17.76 5.65 -10.27
CA GLU A 455 16.79 6.27 -9.36
C GLU A 455 15.40 5.66 -9.48
N ILE A 456 14.69 5.54 -8.36
CA ILE A 456 13.27 5.15 -8.30
C ILE A 456 12.44 6.40 -7.99
N LEU A 457 11.54 6.74 -8.91
CA LEU A 457 10.61 7.85 -8.80
C LEU A 457 9.20 7.32 -8.49
N PRO A 458 8.66 7.63 -7.31
CA PRO A 458 7.29 7.28 -6.94
C PRO A 458 6.30 8.33 -7.43
N TYR A 459 5.23 7.88 -8.09
CA TYR A 459 4.11 8.75 -8.52
C TYR A 459 2.82 8.29 -7.86
N SER A 460 2.21 9.16 -7.06
CA SER A 460 0.96 8.84 -6.36
C SER A 460 -0.20 8.65 -7.34
N ILE A 461 -1.08 7.70 -7.03
CA ILE A 461 -2.27 7.39 -7.84
C ILE A 461 -3.50 7.75 -7.02
N ASN A 462 -4.24 8.75 -7.46
CA ASN A 462 -5.37 9.34 -6.73
C ASN A 462 -6.69 9.29 -7.55
N HIS A 463 -6.62 9.00 -8.84
CA HIS A 463 -7.71 8.88 -9.80
C HIS A 463 -7.88 7.45 -10.33
N GLY A 464 -8.93 7.22 -11.11
CA GLY A 464 -9.37 5.89 -11.53
C GLY A 464 -10.17 5.17 -10.45
N VAL A 465 -10.83 5.92 -9.57
CA VAL A 465 -11.52 5.39 -8.38
C VAL A 465 -12.66 4.45 -8.79
N ALA A 466 -12.72 3.28 -8.16
CA ALA A 466 -13.73 2.26 -8.39
C ALA A 466 -14.83 2.22 -7.32
N GLU A 467 -15.98 1.66 -7.69
CA GLU A 467 -17.10 1.39 -6.79
C GLU A 467 -17.63 -0.05 -6.93
N GLY A 468 -18.45 -0.47 -5.97
CA GLY A 468 -19.15 -1.76 -6.02
C GLY A 468 -18.22 -2.97 -6.00
N ASP A 469 -18.47 -3.95 -6.87
CA ASP A 469 -17.71 -5.21 -6.92
C ASP A 469 -16.25 -5.05 -7.42
N TRP A 470 -15.87 -3.84 -7.85
CA TRP A 470 -14.55 -3.53 -8.38
C TRP A 470 -13.56 -3.03 -7.32
N VAL A 471 -14.00 -2.85 -6.07
CA VAL A 471 -13.14 -2.46 -4.95
C VAL A 471 -12.60 -3.69 -4.22
N THR A 472 -11.49 -3.55 -3.49
CA THR A 472 -11.00 -4.61 -2.61
C THR A 472 -11.88 -4.74 -1.37
N ALA A 473 -12.84 -5.68 -1.41
CA ALA A 473 -13.73 -5.99 -0.30
C ALA A 473 -13.52 -7.38 0.35
N ASP A 474 -12.64 -8.22 -0.20
CA ASP A 474 -12.25 -9.49 0.43
C ASP A 474 -11.03 -9.28 1.33
N CYS A 475 -11.22 -9.46 2.65
CA CYS A 475 -10.13 -9.35 3.62
C CYS A 475 -8.95 -10.28 3.31
N LYS A 476 -9.18 -11.42 2.62
CA LYS A 476 -8.10 -12.33 2.26
C LYS A 476 -7.04 -11.66 1.40
N THR A 477 -7.42 -10.73 0.52
CA THR A 477 -6.48 -10.00 -0.35
C THR A 477 -5.31 -9.39 0.41
N CYS A 478 -5.51 -8.97 1.67
CA CYS A 478 -4.44 -8.40 2.50
C CYS A 478 -3.97 -9.33 3.62
N HIS A 479 -4.83 -10.23 4.14
CA HIS A 479 -4.56 -11.02 5.35
C HIS A 479 -3.94 -12.41 5.09
N THR A 480 -3.79 -12.83 3.83
CA THR A 480 -3.16 -14.10 3.43
C THR A 480 -1.63 -13.99 3.30
N SER A 481 -0.93 -15.13 3.14
CA SER A 481 0.51 -15.09 2.81
C SER A 481 0.79 -14.38 1.48
N ASP A 482 -0.14 -14.48 0.53
CA ASP A 482 -0.06 -13.82 -0.77
C ASP A 482 -0.71 -12.44 -0.69
N SER A 483 -0.29 -11.63 0.29
CA SER A 483 -0.88 -10.33 0.58
C SER A 483 -0.59 -9.33 -0.54
N ARG A 484 -1.61 -8.58 -0.95
CA ARG A 484 -1.49 -7.40 -1.82
C ARG A 484 -0.58 -6.33 -1.22
N ILE A 485 -0.38 -6.29 0.09
CA ILE A 485 0.49 -5.28 0.71
C ILE A 485 1.97 -5.59 0.42
N THR A 486 2.37 -6.86 0.51
CA THR A 486 3.77 -7.30 0.44
C THR A 486 4.14 -8.01 -0.86
N GLN A 487 3.24 -7.99 -1.85
CA GLN A 487 3.53 -8.61 -3.15
C GLN A 487 4.69 -7.86 -3.84
N PRO A 488 5.54 -8.58 -4.57
CA PRO A 488 6.62 -7.93 -5.31
C PRO A 488 6.05 -7.14 -6.48
N VAL A 489 6.55 -5.92 -6.67
CA VAL A 489 6.26 -5.06 -7.82
C VAL A 489 7.49 -5.05 -8.72
N LEU A 490 7.32 -5.48 -9.98
CA LEU A 490 8.39 -5.46 -10.96
C LEU A 490 8.83 -4.01 -11.22
N LEU A 491 10.09 -3.69 -10.99
CA LEU A 491 10.68 -2.39 -11.31
C LEU A 491 11.37 -2.40 -12.68
N SER A 492 12.04 -3.51 -13.00
CA SER A 492 12.75 -3.66 -14.27
C SER A 492 12.98 -5.14 -14.60
N SER A 493 13.01 -5.47 -15.89
CA SER A 493 13.41 -6.81 -16.36
C SER A 493 14.90 -7.10 -16.22
N TYR A 494 15.75 -6.07 -16.12
CA TYR A 494 17.20 -6.20 -16.03
C TYR A 494 17.82 -5.05 -15.23
N VAL A 495 19.10 -5.15 -14.85
CA VAL A 495 19.77 -4.10 -14.06
C VAL A 495 21.00 -3.59 -14.81
N PRO A 496 20.96 -2.40 -15.42
CA PRO A 496 22.09 -1.81 -16.12
C PRO A 496 23.38 -1.78 -15.29
N GLY A 497 24.44 -2.43 -15.78
CA GLY A 497 25.75 -2.55 -15.14
C GLY A 497 25.73 -3.23 -13.76
N GLY A 498 24.63 -3.87 -13.38
CA GLY A 498 24.40 -4.35 -12.01
C GLY A 498 24.32 -3.23 -10.95
N VAL A 499 23.97 -2.00 -11.36
CA VAL A 499 23.77 -0.85 -10.47
C VAL A 499 22.34 -0.85 -9.95
N LEU A 500 22.17 -1.13 -8.66
CA LEU A 500 20.86 -1.05 -8.01
C LEU A 500 20.47 0.43 -7.85
N PRO A 501 19.23 0.79 -8.20
CA PRO A 501 18.74 2.15 -8.07
C PRO A 501 18.38 2.46 -6.61
N GLU A 502 18.41 3.73 -6.24
CA GLU A 502 17.96 4.25 -4.95
C GLU A 502 16.71 5.13 -5.14
N PHE A 503 15.87 5.30 -4.11
CA PHE A 503 14.79 6.28 -4.19
C PHE A 503 15.36 7.69 -4.35
N THR A 504 14.76 8.51 -5.24
CA THR A 504 15.27 9.86 -5.54
C THR A 504 15.38 10.70 -4.25
N PRO A 505 16.54 11.34 -3.99
CA PRO A 505 16.71 12.18 -2.81
C PRO A 505 15.68 13.31 -2.75
N GLY A 506 15.03 13.48 -1.59
CA GLY A 506 14.05 14.55 -1.36
C GLY A 506 12.59 14.17 -1.65
N THR A 507 12.30 12.94 -2.08
CA THR A 507 10.94 12.41 -1.97
C THR A 507 10.66 12.08 -0.50
N ASP A 508 9.67 12.71 0.13
CA ASP A 508 9.25 12.50 1.53
C ASP A 508 8.57 11.12 1.76
N ILE A 509 8.95 10.11 0.96
CA ILE A 509 8.45 8.74 1.10
C ILE A 509 9.49 7.97 1.93
N PRO A 510 9.15 7.52 3.15
CA PRO A 510 10.03 6.64 3.90
C PRO A 510 10.29 5.38 3.08
N ASP A 511 11.55 4.92 3.09
CA ASP A 511 11.93 3.64 2.51
C ASP A 511 11.31 2.51 3.35
N GLY A 512 10.02 2.22 3.10
CA GLY A 512 9.24 1.22 3.82
C GLY A 512 9.33 -0.18 3.21
N GLY A 513 10.29 -0.39 2.30
CA GLY A 513 10.42 -1.65 1.59
C GLY A 513 11.83 -1.90 1.11
N LYS A 514 11.97 -2.97 0.33
CA LYS A 514 13.26 -3.45 -0.14
C LYS A 514 13.23 -3.62 -1.65
N VAL A 515 14.27 -3.09 -2.28
CA VAL A 515 14.59 -3.32 -3.69
C VAL A 515 15.54 -4.52 -3.75
N GLU A 516 15.12 -5.58 -4.43
CA GLU A 516 15.91 -6.80 -4.58
C GLU A 516 15.96 -7.28 -6.02
N GLN A 517 17.15 -7.71 -6.45
CA GLN A 517 17.30 -8.42 -7.72
C GLN A 517 17.01 -9.90 -7.50
N THR A 518 16.08 -10.44 -8.27
CA THR A 518 15.69 -11.85 -8.22
C THR A 518 16.72 -12.73 -8.95
N PRO A 519 16.74 -14.05 -8.69
CA PRO A 519 17.72 -14.96 -9.31
C PRO A 519 17.67 -15.03 -10.85
N ASP A 520 16.55 -14.65 -11.45
CA ASP A 520 16.33 -14.54 -12.90
C ASP A 520 16.73 -13.17 -13.49
N GLY A 521 17.31 -12.28 -12.68
CA GLY A 521 17.89 -11.00 -13.14
C GLY A 521 16.96 -9.80 -13.04
N THR A 522 15.66 -10.02 -12.81
CA THR A 522 14.68 -8.94 -12.67
C THR A 522 14.83 -8.17 -11.37
N LEU A 523 14.43 -6.90 -11.37
CA LEU A 523 14.44 -6.05 -10.19
C LEU A 523 13.02 -5.89 -9.66
N VAL A 524 12.81 -6.12 -8.37
CA VAL A 524 11.50 -5.97 -7.73
C VAL A 524 11.57 -5.10 -6.49
N TYR A 525 10.51 -4.34 -6.23
CA TYR A 525 10.25 -3.69 -4.96
C TYR A 525 9.30 -4.55 -4.12
N ARG A 526 9.58 -4.68 -2.82
CA ARG A 526 8.73 -5.38 -1.87
C ARG A 526 8.55 -4.56 -0.60
N MET A 527 7.30 -4.28 -0.24
CA MET A 527 6.97 -3.63 1.03
C MET A 527 7.35 -4.50 2.23
N GLU A 528 7.96 -3.92 3.27
CA GLU A 528 8.32 -4.60 4.52
C GLU A 528 7.48 -4.09 5.70
N ASN A 529 6.42 -4.82 6.07
CA ASN A 529 5.48 -4.42 7.13
C ASN A 529 6.15 -4.05 8.47
N SER A 530 7.25 -4.71 8.83
CA SER A 530 7.92 -4.52 10.13
C SER A 530 8.63 -3.19 10.26
N GLU A 531 9.11 -2.62 9.16
CA GLU A 531 9.80 -1.32 9.17
C GLU A 531 8.79 -0.18 9.41
N GLU A 532 7.54 -0.38 8.95
CA GLU A 532 6.41 0.54 9.14
C GLU A 532 5.60 0.31 10.43
N GLY A 533 6.04 -0.60 11.30
CA GLY A 533 5.28 -0.95 12.51
C GLY A 533 3.91 -1.59 12.24
N LEU A 534 3.67 -2.05 11.00
CA LEU A 534 2.42 -2.69 10.58
C LEU A 534 2.43 -4.18 10.99
N TYR A 535 1.29 -4.67 11.48
CA TYR A 535 1.08 -6.08 11.74
C TYR A 535 -0.26 -6.55 11.21
N ILE A 536 -0.21 -7.34 10.15
CA ILE A 536 -1.35 -7.91 9.47
C ILE A 536 -1.60 -9.31 10.03
N LEU A 537 -2.73 -9.47 10.72
CA LEU A 537 -3.19 -10.77 11.22
C LEU A 537 -3.28 -11.79 10.07
N GLY A 538 -2.70 -12.97 10.25
CA GLY A 538 -2.65 -14.03 9.24
C GLY A 538 -1.37 -14.01 8.38
N HIS A 539 -0.99 -12.83 7.87
CA HIS A 539 0.22 -12.64 7.06
C HIS A 539 1.50 -12.61 7.94
N ASP A 540 1.57 -11.73 8.94
CA ASP A 540 2.79 -11.48 9.75
C ASP A 540 3.00 -12.50 10.88
N ARG A 541 2.64 -13.75 10.62
CA ARG A 541 2.76 -14.83 11.61
C ARG A 541 4.23 -15.17 11.89
N VAL A 542 4.54 -15.33 13.17
CA VAL A 542 5.91 -15.58 13.62
C VAL A 542 6.23 -17.08 13.61
N GLY A 543 7.04 -17.51 12.64
CA GLY A 543 7.30 -18.93 12.37
C GLY A 543 7.89 -19.74 13.54
N TRP A 544 8.74 -19.14 14.39
CA TRP A 544 9.30 -19.86 15.54
C TRP A 544 8.26 -20.12 16.64
N VAL A 545 7.27 -19.23 16.79
CA VAL A 545 6.15 -19.44 17.73
C VAL A 545 5.33 -20.64 17.28
N ASP A 546 5.04 -20.73 15.97
CA ASP A 546 4.39 -21.88 15.37
C ASP A 546 5.19 -23.16 15.56
N LEU A 547 6.52 -23.11 15.39
CA LEU A 547 7.38 -24.27 15.60
C LEU A 547 7.33 -24.75 17.05
N VAL A 548 7.54 -23.85 18.02
CA VAL A 548 7.51 -24.20 19.45
C VAL A 548 6.13 -24.72 19.86
N GLY A 549 5.07 -24.02 19.44
CA GLY A 549 3.69 -24.40 19.73
C GLY A 549 3.30 -25.76 19.13
N SER A 550 3.66 -25.99 17.86
CA SER A 550 3.40 -27.28 17.19
C SER A 550 4.22 -28.43 17.78
N LEU A 551 5.49 -28.21 18.14
CA LEU A 551 6.31 -29.20 18.83
C LEU A 551 5.72 -29.59 20.20
N ALA A 552 5.22 -28.60 20.96
CA ALA A 552 4.55 -28.86 22.23
C ALA A 552 3.26 -29.69 22.02
N PHE A 553 2.44 -29.31 21.04
CA PHE A 553 1.20 -30.02 20.72
C PHE A 553 1.44 -31.46 20.24
N VAL A 554 2.34 -31.65 19.28
CA VAL A 554 2.71 -32.97 18.74
C VAL A 554 3.41 -33.82 19.81
N GLY A 555 4.28 -33.21 20.62
CA GLY A 555 4.91 -33.88 21.76
C GLY A 555 3.90 -34.43 22.75
N VAL A 556 2.84 -33.67 23.06
CA VAL A 556 1.73 -34.17 23.91
C VAL A 556 0.97 -35.30 23.22
N ILE A 557 0.63 -35.19 21.93
CA ILE A 557 -0.04 -36.26 21.19
C ILE A 557 0.78 -37.55 21.21
N LEU A 558 2.08 -37.48 20.92
CA LEU A 558 2.98 -38.63 20.92
C LEU A 558 3.14 -39.21 22.32
N GLY A 559 3.30 -38.37 23.34
CA GLY A 559 3.37 -38.79 24.74
C GLY A 559 2.09 -39.50 25.18
N VAL A 560 0.93 -38.93 24.87
CA VAL A 560 -0.40 -39.52 25.12
C VAL A 560 -0.56 -40.83 24.36
N GLY A 561 -0.20 -40.87 23.08
CA GLY A 561 -0.30 -42.07 22.23
C GLY A 561 0.58 -43.21 22.72
N ALA A 562 1.83 -42.91 23.09
CA ALA A 562 2.75 -43.87 23.70
C ALA A 562 2.20 -44.37 25.04
N HIS A 563 1.79 -43.47 25.92
CA HIS A 563 1.23 -43.81 27.23
C HIS A 563 -0.05 -44.66 27.09
N ALA A 564 -0.95 -44.32 26.17
CA ALA A 564 -2.15 -45.09 25.85
C ALA A 564 -1.81 -46.50 25.33
N SER A 565 -0.83 -46.60 24.42
CA SER A 565 -0.37 -47.87 23.85
C SER A 565 0.25 -48.78 24.91
N PHE A 566 1.10 -48.24 25.78
CA PHE A 566 1.67 -48.99 26.91
C PHE A 566 0.59 -49.45 27.89
N ARG A 567 -0.42 -48.61 28.16
CA ARG A 567 -1.55 -48.96 29.02
C ARG A 567 -2.36 -50.10 28.42
N PHE A 568 -2.65 -50.03 27.13
CA PHE A 568 -3.37 -51.08 26.40
C PHE A 568 -2.58 -52.39 26.41
N ALA A 569 -1.30 -52.36 26.05
CA ALA A 569 -0.42 -53.52 26.05
C ALA A 569 -0.28 -54.17 27.45
N SER A 570 -0.19 -53.36 28.51
CA SER A 570 -0.15 -53.86 29.89
C SER A 570 -1.47 -54.52 30.29
N SER A 571 -2.61 -53.93 29.88
CA SER A 571 -3.94 -54.48 30.17
C SER A 571 -4.22 -55.83 29.51
N LEU A 572 -3.54 -56.14 28.40
CA LEU A 572 -3.59 -57.47 27.76
C LEU A 572 -2.79 -58.53 28.52
N ARG A 573 -1.78 -58.12 29.30
CA ARG A 573 -0.84 -59.03 29.97
C ARG A 573 -1.16 -59.30 31.44
N LYS A 574 -1.97 -58.46 32.08
CA LYS A 574 -2.31 -58.57 33.51
C LYS A 574 -3.83 -58.60 33.72
N PRO A 575 -4.35 -59.46 34.61
CA PRO A 575 -5.77 -59.48 34.94
C PRO A 575 -6.18 -58.11 35.52
N ARG A 576 -7.31 -57.58 35.06
CA ARG A 576 -7.86 -56.30 35.54
C ARG A 576 -8.19 -56.41 37.03
N HIS A 577 -7.60 -55.53 37.85
CA HIS A 577 -8.09 -55.31 39.20
C HIS A 577 -9.52 -54.74 39.08
N ALA A 578 -10.50 -55.38 39.71
CA ALA A 578 -11.88 -54.92 39.76
C ALA A 578 -12.06 -54.13 41.07
N PRO A 579 -11.87 -52.79 41.06
CA PRO A 579 -12.05 -52.00 42.26
C PRO A 579 -13.51 -52.05 42.70
N VAL A 580 -13.74 -52.05 44.02
CA VAL A 580 -15.08 -51.88 44.58
C VAL A 580 -15.45 -50.41 44.42
N VAL A 581 -16.48 -50.12 43.61
CA VAL A 581 -16.95 -48.77 43.31
C VAL A 581 -18.25 -48.44 44.03
N LYS A 582 -18.43 -47.17 44.40
CA LYS A 582 -19.65 -46.62 44.97
C LYS A 582 -20.14 -45.44 44.13
N LYS A 583 -21.42 -45.46 43.75
CA LYS A 583 -22.05 -44.38 43.01
C LYS A 583 -22.29 -43.16 43.90
N VAL A 584 -21.70 -42.03 43.54
CA VAL A 584 -21.75 -40.76 44.29
C VAL A 584 -22.14 -39.62 43.35
N TYR A 585 -23.04 -38.74 43.79
CA TYR A 585 -23.36 -37.52 43.04
C TYR A 585 -22.21 -36.52 43.21
N MET A 586 -21.42 -36.33 42.16
CA MET A 586 -20.14 -35.62 42.20
C MET A 586 -20.24 -34.21 41.61
N TYR A 587 -21.02 -34.03 40.55
CA TYR A 587 -21.10 -32.78 39.79
C TYR A 587 -22.53 -32.25 39.69
N ALA A 588 -22.73 -31.02 40.16
CA ALA A 588 -24.02 -30.34 40.11
C ALA A 588 -24.44 -30.01 38.67
N VAL A 589 -25.73 -29.73 38.44
CA VAL A 589 -26.24 -29.33 37.10
C VAL A 589 -25.52 -28.09 36.58
N TYR A 590 -25.33 -27.09 37.44
CA TYR A 590 -24.62 -25.85 37.10
C TYR A 590 -23.17 -26.12 36.68
N GLU A 591 -22.41 -26.88 37.47
CA GLU A 591 -21.00 -27.21 37.19
C GLU A 591 -20.84 -27.91 35.83
N ARG A 592 -21.78 -28.81 35.50
CA ARG A 592 -21.80 -29.51 34.21
C ARG A 592 -22.08 -28.57 33.05
N PHE A 593 -23.13 -27.76 33.16
CA PHE A 593 -23.48 -26.79 32.13
C PHE A 593 -22.32 -25.80 31.88
N TRP A 594 -21.76 -25.24 32.95
CA TRP A 594 -20.62 -24.32 32.90
C TRP A 594 -19.42 -24.94 32.16
N HIS A 595 -19.05 -26.17 32.52
CA HIS A 595 -17.93 -26.87 31.91
C HIS A 595 -18.15 -27.15 30.42
N TRP A 596 -19.33 -27.64 30.03
CA TRP A 596 -19.60 -27.96 28.62
C TRP A 596 -19.72 -26.70 27.76
N LEU A 597 -20.34 -25.64 28.28
CA LEU A 597 -20.35 -24.33 27.63
C LEU A 597 -18.91 -23.83 27.41
N GLN A 598 -18.07 -23.89 28.44
CA GLN A 598 -16.66 -23.52 28.35
C GLN A 598 -15.91 -24.40 27.33
N THR A 599 -16.16 -25.70 27.33
CA THR A 599 -15.51 -26.66 26.43
C THR A 599 -15.81 -26.35 24.97
N PHE A 600 -17.09 -26.22 24.61
CA PHE A 600 -17.48 -25.91 23.23
C PHE A 600 -17.00 -24.53 22.80
N THR A 601 -17.02 -23.55 23.71
CA THR A 601 -16.54 -22.19 23.41
C THR A 601 -15.03 -22.17 23.15
N ILE A 602 -14.22 -22.86 23.97
CA ILE A 602 -12.77 -22.93 23.78
C ILE A 602 -12.42 -23.69 22.50
N LEU A 603 -13.10 -24.80 22.22
CA LEU A 603 -12.88 -25.53 20.96
C LEU A 603 -13.24 -24.68 19.74
N GLY A 604 -14.33 -23.91 19.83
CA GLY A 604 -14.71 -22.94 18.80
C GLY A 604 -13.66 -21.84 18.62
N LEU A 605 -13.14 -21.27 19.72
CA LEU A 605 -12.08 -20.25 19.69
C LEU A 605 -10.78 -20.77 19.10
N LEU A 606 -10.36 -21.99 19.44
CA LEU A 606 -9.18 -22.61 18.85
C LEU A 606 -9.36 -22.83 17.35
N PHE A 607 -10.56 -23.28 16.94
CA PHE A 607 -10.86 -23.49 15.53
C PHE A 607 -10.88 -22.18 14.73
N THR A 608 -11.62 -21.17 15.20
CA THR A 608 -11.66 -19.87 14.52
C THR A 608 -10.33 -19.13 14.60
N GLY A 609 -9.60 -19.23 15.72
CA GLY A 609 -8.26 -18.67 15.88
C GLY A 609 -7.25 -19.30 14.92
N LEU A 610 -7.32 -20.61 14.71
CA LEU A 610 -6.47 -21.29 13.72
C LEU A 610 -6.76 -20.81 12.28
N ILE A 611 -8.04 -20.57 11.95
CA ILE A 611 -8.42 -20.02 10.64
C ILE A 611 -7.91 -18.59 10.48
N ILE A 612 -8.03 -17.73 11.49
CA ILE A 612 -7.50 -16.35 11.46
C ILE A 612 -5.98 -16.36 11.33
N HIS A 613 -5.30 -17.29 12.01
CA HIS A 613 -3.84 -17.42 12.00
C HIS A 613 -3.30 -17.99 10.69
N LYS A 614 -4.07 -18.82 9.98
CA LYS A 614 -3.69 -19.44 8.70
C LYS A 614 -4.84 -19.42 7.69
N PRO A 615 -5.22 -18.24 7.18
CA PRO A 615 -6.38 -18.10 6.31
C PRO A 615 -6.25 -18.91 5.00
N ASP A 616 -5.03 -19.04 4.46
CA ASP A 616 -4.73 -19.78 3.22
C ASP A 616 -5.12 -21.26 3.28
N THR A 617 -4.94 -21.88 4.45
CA THR A 617 -5.25 -23.30 4.64
C THR A 617 -6.76 -23.55 4.70
N PHE A 618 -7.55 -22.52 4.99
CA PHE A 618 -8.97 -22.60 5.29
C PHE A 618 -9.82 -21.71 4.36
N GLY A 619 -9.45 -21.66 3.07
CA GLY A 619 -10.04 -20.78 2.07
C GLY A 619 -11.57 -20.87 1.87
N ILE A 620 -12.24 -21.92 2.37
CA ILE A 620 -13.70 -22.05 2.32
C ILE A 620 -14.44 -21.09 3.28
N PHE A 621 -13.78 -20.60 4.33
CA PHE A 621 -14.41 -19.72 5.31
C PHE A 621 -14.23 -18.26 4.94
N SER A 622 -15.23 -17.43 5.25
CA SER A 622 -15.14 -15.97 5.13
C SER A 622 -14.39 -15.39 6.31
N PHE A 623 -13.26 -14.72 6.05
CA PHE A 623 -12.36 -14.20 7.09
C PHE A 623 -13.08 -13.27 8.08
N ARG A 624 -13.82 -12.28 7.56
CA ARG A 624 -14.69 -11.37 8.32
C ARG A 624 -15.59 -12.11 9.30
N HIS A 625 -16.34 -13.11 8.83
CA HIS A 625 -17.30 -13.83 9.66
C HIS A 625 -16.61 -14.70 10.72
N VAL A 626 -15.44 -15.26 10.40
CA VAL A 626 -14.63 -16.01 11.38
C VAL A 626 -14.14 -15.10 12.49
N VAL A 627 -13.66 -13.89 12.19
CA VAL A 627 -13.26 -12.89 13.19
C VAL A 627 -14.45 -12.52 14.09
N LEU A 628 -15.62 -12.27 13.51
CA LEU A 628 -16.84 -11.99 14.28
C LEU A 628 -17.20 -13.14 15.22
N VAL A 629 -17.22 -14.38 14.72
CA VAL A 629 -17.52 -15.56 15.54
C VAL A 629 -16.47 -15.75 16.64
N HIS A 630 -15.19 -15.53 16.35
CA HIS A 630 -14.13 -15.58 17.35
C HIS A 630 -14.38 -14.59 18.48
N ASN A 631 -14.69 -13.34 18.16
CA ASN A 631 -14.99 -12.30 19.15
C ASN A 631 -16.24 -12.61 19.98
N VAL A 632 -17.31 -13.10 19.35
CA VAL A 632 -18.55 -13.50 20.05
C VAL A 632 -18.26 -14.65 21.01
N LEU A 633 -17.51 -15.66 20.58
CA LEU A 633 -17.11 -16.77 21.46
C LEU A 633 -16.21 -16.30 22.60
N ALA A 634 -15.31 -15.34 22.35
CA ALA A 634 -14.45 -14.76 23.38
C ALA A 634 -15.28 -14.01 24.43
N ALA A 635 -16.28 -13.24 24.01
CA ALA A 635 -17.21 -12.57 24.90
C ALA A 635 -18.05 -13.55 25.73
N ILE A 636 -18.54 -14.64 25.10
CA ILE A 636 -19.24 -15.72 25.81
C ILE A 636 -18.33 -16.38 26.85
N LEU A 637 -17.07 -16.67 26.49
CA LEU A 637 -16.10 -17.26 27.41
C LEU A 637 -15.82 -16.33 28.59
N MET A 638 -15.65 -15.03 28.33
CA MET A 638 -15.43 -14.01 29.35
C MET A 638 -16.61 -13.92 30.32
N ALA A 639 -17.83 -13.82 29.80
CA ALA A 639 -19.05 -13.80 30.62
C ALA A 639 -19.18 -15.08 31.45
N ASN A 640 -18.92 -16.24 30.85
CA ASN A 640 -18.94 -17.52 31.54
C ASN A 640 -17.88 -17.62 32.64
N ALA A 641 -16.68 -17.07 32.42
CA ALA A 641 -15.60 -17.02 33.41
C ALA A 641 -15.94 -16.11 34.58
N VAL A 642 -16.48 -14.91 34.32
CA VAL A 642 -16.90 -13.96 35.37
C VAL A 642 -18.04 -14.53 36.22
N LEU A 643 -19.06 -15.11 35.59
CA LEU A 643 -20.18 -15.74 36.29
C LEU A 643 -19.70 -16.95 37.13
N SER A 644 -18.74 -17.71 36.62
CA SER A 644 -18.13 -18.82 37.35
C SER A 644 -17.34 -18.35 38.55
N LEU A 645 -16.51 -17.32 38.40
CA LEU A 645 -15.77 -16.73 39.51
C LEU A 645 -16.73 -16.24 40.59
N PHE A 646 -17.80 -15.53 40.21
CA PHE A 646 -18.84 -15.10 41.14
C PHE A 646 -19.49 -16.27 41.87
N TYR A 647 -19.91 -17.32 41.15
CA TYR A 647 -20.51 -18.52 41.74
C TYR A 647 -19.58 -19.17 42.76
N HIS A 648 -18.31 -19.40 42.41
CA HIS A 648 -17.34 -20.07 43.31
C HIS A 648 -16.95 -19.22 44.52
N LEU A 649 -16.99 -17.89 44.41
CA LEU A 649 -16.80 -16.98 45.53
C LEU A 649 -18.00 -17.02 46.49
N VAL A 650 -19.23 -17.01 45.96
CA VAL A 650 -20.46 -17.02 46.76
C VAL A 650 -20.72 -18.40 47.39
N SER A 651 -20.48 -19.50 46.67
CA SER A 651 -20.66 -20.86 47.17
C SER A 651 -19.57 -21.30 48.15
N GLY A 652 -18.44 -20.57 48.19
CA GLY A 652 -17.26 -20.94 48.99
C GLY A 652 -16.48 -22.14 48.43
N GLU A 653 -16.87 -22.65 47.26
CA GLU A 653 -16.21 -23.78 46.57
C GLU A 653 -14.83 -23.41 46.02
N ILE A 654 -14.48 -22.12 45.96
CA ILE A 654 -13.13 -21.66 45.60
C ILE A 654 -12.01 -22.33 46.41
N LYS A 655 -12.30 -22.73 47.66
CA LYS A 655 -11.36 -23.46 48.53
C LYS A 655 -10.88 -24.80 47.96
N GLN A 656 -11.62 -25.39 47.02
CA GLN A 656 -11.24 -26.66 46.36
C GLN A 656 -10.09 -26.49 45.36
N TYR A 657 -9.88 -25.27 44.86
CA TYR A 657 -8.86 -24.93 43.87
C TYR A 657 -7.57 -24.37 44.49
N ILE A 658 -7.54 -24.14 45.80
CA ILE A 658 -6.38 -23.61 46.54
C ILE A 658 -5.56 -24.78 47.11
N PRO A 659 -4.29 -24.98 46.68
CA PRO A 659 -3.41 -25.99 47.26
C PRO A 659 -3.18 -25.75 48.75
N ARG A 660 -3.20 -26.81 49.58
CA ARG A 660 -2.81 -26.71 50.99
C ARG A 660 -1.27 -26.75 51.09
N PRO A 661 -0.60 -25.76 51.69
CA PRO A 661 0.87 -25.65 51.62
C PRO A 661 1.65 -26.80 52.29
N ALA A 662 1.07 -27.50 53.27
CA ALA A 662 1.73 -28.63 53.93
C ALA A 662 1.50 -29.96 53.18
N GLY A 663 2.58 -30.61 52.71
CA GLY A 663 2.57 -31.95 52.11
C GLY A 663 2.12 -32.04 50.65
N PHE A 664 1.82 -30.91 50.00
CA PHE A 664 1.32 -30.86 48.62
C PHE A 664 2.32 -31.39 47.59
N PHE A 665 3.61 -31.03 47.72
CA PHE A 665 4.65 -31.48 46.79
C PHE A 665 4.85 -33.00 46.84
N ASP A 666 4.86 -33.59 48.04
CA ASP A 666 4.96 -35.05 48.20
C ASP A 666 3.75 -35.77 47.57
N GLN A 667 2.55 -35.20 47.74
CA GLN A 667 1.32 -35.73 47.14
C GLN A 667 1.31 -35.61 45.61
N ALA A 668 1.80 -34.49 45.06
CA ALA A 668 1.94 -34.27 43.63
C ALA A 668 2.97 -35.22 43.01
N ILE A 669 4.12 -35.44 43.67
CA ILE A 669 5.12 -36.43 43.24
C ILE A 669 4.54 -37.85 43.29
N THR A 670 3.80 -38.20 44.34
CA THR A 670 3.12 -39.49 44.47
C THR A 670 2.13 -39.71 43.32
N GLN A 671 1.34 -38.68 42.98
CA GLN A 671 0.43 -38.71 41.83
C GLN A 671 1.17 -38.85 40.49
N ALA A 672 2.30 -38.16 40.32
CA ALA A 672 3.12 -38.26 39.12
C ALA A 672 3.72 -39.66 38.94
N VAL A 673 4.28 -40.24 40.02
CA VAL A 673 4.80 -41.62 40.03
C VAL A 673 3.70 -42.64 39.69
N PHE A 674 2.49 -42.42 40.18
CA PHE A 674 1.34 -43.25 39.80
C PHE A 674 1.09 -43.20 38.29
N TYR A 675 0.97 -42.02 37.68
CA TYR A 675 0.74 -41.92 36.23
C TYR A 675 1.91 -42.46 35.39
N VAL A 676 3.16 -42.25 35.82
CA VAL A 676 4.34 -42.73 35.05
C VAL A 676 4.59 -44.23 35.22
N LYS A 677 4.17 -44.84 36.35
CA LYS A 677 4.55 -46.23 36.68
C LYS A 677 3.42 -47.06 37.28
N GLY A 678 2.70 -46.53 38.27
CA GLY A 678 1.67 -47.27 39.02
C GLY A 678 0.47 -47.70 38.16
N ILE A 679 0.01 -46.82 37.27
CA ILE A 679 -1.11 -47.07 36.37
C ILE A 679 -0.86 -48.27 35.43
N PHE A 680 0.37 -48.45 34.97
CA PHE A 680 0.76 -49.60 34.13
C PHE A 680 0.81 -50.91 34.93
N LYS A 681 0.94 -50.83 36.26
CA LYS A 681 0.92 -51.99 37.14
C LYS A 681 -0.48 -52.36 37.61
N GLY A 682 -1.48 -51.53 37.36
CA GLY A 682 -2.84 -51.70 37.90
C GLY A 682 -2.91 -51.45 39.41
N GLU A 683 -2.01 -50.63 39.95
CA GLU A 683 -2.08 -50.16 41.33
C GLU A 683 -3.35 -49.29 41.51
N PRO A 684 -3.98 -49.27 42.70
CA PRO A 684 -5.13 -48.41 42.97
C PRO A 684 -4.73 -46.93 42.91
N HIS A 685 -5.67 -46.05 42.58
CA HIS A 685 -5.38 -44.61 42.53
C HIS A 685 -4.97 -44.11 43.93
N PRO A 686 -3.92 -43.28 44.06
CA PRO A 686 -3.33 -42.93 45.36
C PRO A 686 -4.19 -42.01 46.24
N PHE A 687 -5.22 -41.38 45.66
CA PHE A 687 -6.13 -40.47 46.38
C PHE A 687 -7.58 -40.79 46.07
N GLU A 688 -8.42 -40.77 47.12
CA GLU A 688 -9.87 -40.90 47.03
C GLU A 688 -10.50 -39.61 46.50
N LYS A 689 -11.48 -39.74 45.60
CA LYS A 689 -12.33 -38.61 45.20
C LYS A 689 -13.52 -38.52 46.14
N THR A 690 -13.75 -37.36 46.75
CA THR A 690 -14.99 -37.07 47.50
C THR A 690 -15.65 -35.80 46.95
N PRO A 691 -16.94 -35.54 47.20
CA PRO A 691 -17.60 -34.30 46.78
C PRO A 691 -16.88 -33.03 47.26
N GLU A 692 -16.18 -33.09 48.40
CA GLU A 692 -15.40 -31.98 48.97
C GLU A 692 -13.94 -31.94 48.48
N LYS A 693 -13.47 -33.01 47.82
CA LYS A 693 -12.12 -33.18 47.25
C LYS A 693 -12.23 -33.82 45.87
N LYS A 694 -12.74 -33.06 44.91
CA LYS A 694 -13.00 -33.53 43.53
C LYS A 694 -11.71 -33.66 42.68
N LEU A 695 -10.65 -32.95 43.06
CA LEU A 695 -9.42 -32.80 42.29
C LEU A 695 -8.25 -33.52 42.95
N ASN A 696 -7.46 -34.27 42.17
CA ASN A 696 -6.18 -34.79 42.64
C ASN A 696 -5.11 -33.68 42.67
N PRO A 697 -3.98 -33.85 43.40
CA PRO A 697 -2.96 -32.81 43.54
C PRO A 697 -2.38 -32.32 42.20
N LEU A 698 -2.20 -33.22 41.23
CA LEU A 698 -1.69 -32.84 39.89
C LEU A 698 -2.73 -32.02 39.12
N GLN A 699 -4.01 -32.38 39.19
CA GLN A 699 -5.12 -31.62 38.62
C GLN A 699 -5.26 -30.26 39.31
N GLN A 700 -5.04 -30.15 40.62
CA GLN A 700 -5.04 -28.87 41.32
C GLN A 700 -3.94 -27.94 40.79
N VAL A 701 -2.72 -28.44 40.54
CA VAL A 701 -1.67 -27.65 39.86
C VAL A 701 -2.14 -27.24 38.46
N THR A 702 -2.70 -28.17 37.68
CA THR A 702 -3.16 -27.88 36.32
C THR A 702 -4.25 -26.82 36.29
N TYR A 703 -5.28 -26.92 37.15
CA TYR A 703 -6.33 -25.91 37.28
C TYR A 703 -5.79 -24.58 37.79
N PHE A 704 -4.81 -24.59 38.70
CA PHE A 704 -4.15 -23.36 39.13
C PHE A 704 -3.49 -22.65 37.95
N VAL A 705 -2.67 -23.36 37.17
CA VAL A 705 -2.01 -22.81 35.98
C VAL A 705 -3.03 -22.31 34.95
N ILE A 706 -4.08 -23.08 34.68
CA ILE A 706 -5.06 -22.68 33.67
C ILE A 706 -5.86 -21.46 34.12
N LEU A 707 -6.43 -21.50 35.32
CA LEU A 707 -7.35 -20.46 35.78
C LEU A 707 -6.64 -19.16 36.18
N ASN A 708 -5.38 -19.23 36.61
CA ASN A 708 -4.64 -18.05 37.09
C ASN A 708 -3.54 -17.58 36.13
N ILE A 709 -3.15 -18.38 35.14
CA ILE A 709 -2.09 -18.02 34.19
C ILE A 709 -2.62 -18.07 32.76
N LEU A 710 -2.90 -19.26 32.22
CA LEU A 710 -3.21 -19.39 30.79
C LEU A 710 -4.50 -18.65 30.40
N LEU A 711 -5.62 -18.87 31.11
CA LEU A 711 -6.91 -18.27 30.77
C LEU A 711 -6.89 -16.74 30.94
N PRO A 712 -6.36 -16.17 32.05
CA PRO A 712 -6.18 -14.73 32.16
C PRO A 712 -5.27 -14.15 31.08
N LEU A 713 -4.16 -14.82 30.73
CA LEU A 713 -3.25 -14.34 29.69
C LEU A 713 -3.91 -14.34 28.31
N GLN A 714 -4.62 -15.42 27.94
CA GLN A 714 -5.38 -15.50 26.69
C GLN A 714 -6.46 -14.41 26.63
N GLY A 715 -7.20 -14.23 27.72
CA GLY A 715 -8.25 -13.22 27.83
C GLY A 715 -7.70 -11.80 27.74
N LEU A 716 -6.63 -11.50 28.48
CA LEU A 716 -6.01 -10.18 28.50
C LEU A 716 -5.44 -9.82 27.13
N THR A 717 -4.69 -10.72 26.50
CA THR A 717 -4.13 -10.48 25.17
C THR A 717 -5.22 -10.35 24.11
N GLY A 718 -6.28 -11.16 24.18
CA GLY A 718 -7.44 -11.01 23.30
C GLY A 718 -8.18 -9.68 23.49
N ILE A 719 -8.36 -9.22 24.73
CA ILE A 719 -8.96 -7.91 25.04
C ILE A 719 -8.08 -6.77 24.50
N LEU A 720 -6.77 -6.84 24.69
CA LEU A 720 -5.84 -5.81 24.21
C LEU A 720 -5.82 -5.75 22.68
N MET A 721 -5.87 -6.89 21.99
CA MET A 721 -5.98 -6.93 20.53
C MET A 721 -7.32 -6.40 20.03
N TRP A 722 -8.45 -6.80 20.64
CA TRP A 722 -9.78 -6.32 20.29
C TRP A 722 -9.96 -4.81 20.57
N GLY A 723 -9.44 -4.37 21.72
CA GLY A 723 -9.47 -2.98 22.17
C GLY A 723 -8.43 -2.08 21.51
N ASN A 724 -7.56 -2.62 20.65
CA ASN A 724 -6.54 -1.83 19.95
C ASN A 724 -7.15 -0.67 19.15
N GLN A 725 -8.40 -0.81 18.70
CA GLN A 725 -9.10 0.27 18.01
C GLN A 725 -9.43 1.48 18.90
N GLN A 726 -9.74 1.22 20.18
CA GLN A 726 -10.18 2.25 21.12
C GLN A 726 -9.05 2.74 22.03
N TRP A 727 -8.07 1.89 22.32
CA TRP A 727 -6.99 2.15 23.27
C TRP A 727 -5.61 1.79 22.70
N PRO A 728 -5.20 2.38 21.55
CA PRO A 728 -3.93 2.05 20.90
C PRO A 728 -2.72 2.27 21.81
N ASP A 729 -2.69 3.35 22.58
CA ASP A 729 -1.59 3.67 23.49
C ASP A 729 -1.38 2.59 24.58
N ILE A 730 -2.47 1.94 25.00
CA ILE A 730 -2.40 0.87 25.99
C ILE A 730 -1.80 -0.37 25.34
N ALA A 731 -2.27 -0.74 24.15
CA ALA A 731 -1.74 -1.89 23.41
C ALA A 731 -0.26 -1.69 23.03
N ALA A 732 0.12 -0.48 22.60
CA ALA A 732 1.49 -0.11 22.28
C ALA A 732 2.47 -0.36 23.45
N LYS A 733 2.05 -0.07 24.70
CA LYS A 733 2.86 -0.37 25.90
C LYS A 733 3.17 -1.85 26.11
N PHE A 734 2.37 -2.74 25.51
CA PHE A 734 2.59 -4.19 25.52
C PHE A 734 3.19 -4.71 24.21
N GLY A 735 3.78 -3.82 23.39
CA GLY A 735 4.43 -4.16 22.11
C GLY A 735 3.49 -4.14 20.90
N GLY A 736 2.28 -3.58 21.04
CA GLY A 736 1.30 -3.47 19.95
C GLY A 736 0.88 -4.84 19.41
N LEU A 737 0.31 -4.86 18.20
CA LEU A 737 -0.02 -6.10 17.51
C LEU A 737 1.21 -7.02 17.24
N PRO A 738 2.40 -6.49 16.87
CA PRO A 738 3.61 -7.30 16.72
C PRO A 738 3.99 -8.12 17.96
N GLY A 739 3.74 -7.60 19.16
CA GLY A 739 3.97 -8.32 20.42
C GLY A 739 2.78 -9.19 20.86
N LEU A 740 1.57 -8.63 20.78
CA LEU A 740 0.36 -9.26 21.32
C LEU A 740 -0.06 -10.50 20.53
N ALA A 741 -0.05 -10.45 19.19
CA ALA A 741 -0.56 -11.53 18.36
C ALA A 741 0.28 -12.82 18.43
N PRO A 742 1.63 -12.77 18.38
CA PRO A 742 2.45 -13.97 18.57
C PRO A 742 2.29 -14.55 19.97
N PHE A 743 2.18 -13.71 21.00
CA PHE A 743 1.96 -14.19 22.37
C PHE A 743 0.58 -14.83 22.55
N HIS A 744 -0.48 -14.22 22.02
CA HIS A 744 -1.83 -14.79 22.02
C HIS A 744 -1.87 -16.17 21.34
N SER A 745 -1.14 -16.30 20.22
CA SER A 745 -1.01 -17.55 19.46
C SER A 745 -0.24 -18.62 20.23
N LEU A 746 0.84 -18.24 20.93
CA LEU A 746 1.61 -19.16 21.77
C LEU A 746 0.75 -19.73 22.91
N VAL A 747 0.00 -18.88 23.62
CA VAL A 747 -0.89 -19.31 24.71
C VAL A 747 -2.00 -20.22 24.17
N ALA A 748 -2.53 -19.94 22.97
CA ALA A 748 -3.51 -20.80 22.30
C ALA A 748 -2.95 -22.20 21.98
N TRP A 749 -1.71 -22.30 21.51
CA TRP A 749 -1.03 -23.59 21.30
C TRP A 749 -0.90 -24.41 22.59
N LEU A 750 -0.54 -23.75 23.69
CA LEU A 750 -0.45 -24.40 25.01
C LEU A 750 -1.83 -24.88 25.49
N PHE A 751 -2.89 -24.11 25.23
CA PHE A 751 -4.27 -24.52 25.50
C PHE A 751 -4.69 -25.74 24.69
N ALA A 752 -4.37 -25.76 23.39
CA ALA A 752 -4.66 -26.91 22.53
C ALA A 752 -3.95 -28.18 23.05
N ALA A 753 -2.67 -28.06 23.42
CA ALA A 753 -1.91 -29.17 24.00
C ALA A 753 -2.51 -29.64 25.34
N PHE A 754 -2.90 -28.68 26.21
CA PHE A 754 -3.59 -29.00 27.45
C PHE A 754 -4.89 -29.77 27.21
N ILE A 755 -5.74 -29.37 26.25
CA ILE A 755 -7.01 -30.05 25.97
C ILE A 755 -6.78 -31.51 25.57
N VAL A 756 -5.81 -31.79 24.70
CA VAL A 756 -5.45 -33.16 24.32
C VAL A 756 -5.06 -33.99 25.55
N MET A 757 -4.17 -33.44 26.38
CA MET A 757 -3.75 -34.11 27.62
C MET A 757 -4.92 -34.30 28.60
N HIS A 758 -5.76 -33.27 28.76
CA HIS A 758 -6.92 -33.28 29.66
C HIS A 758 -7.92 -34.37 29.27
N VAL A 759 -8.34 -34.39 28.00
CA VAL A 759 -9.26 -35.39 27.47
C VAL A 759 -8.65 -36.79 27.65
N TYR A 760 -7.35 -36.97 27.38
CA TYR A 760 -6.69 -38.24 27.63
C TYR A 760 -6.76 -38.68 29.09
N LEU A 761 -6.43 -37.79 30.04
CA LEU A 761 -6.45 -38.10 31.47
C LEU A 761 -7.85 -38.49 31.95
N THR A 762 -8.93 -37.96 31.35
CA THR A 762 -10.29 -38.42 31.69
C THR A 762 -10.52 -39.91 31.41
N THR A 763 -9.76 -40.49 30.47
CA THR A 763 -9.85 -41.92 30.10
C THR A 763 -9.04 -42.85 31.01
N THR A 764 -8.37 -42.32 32.03
CA THR A 764 -7.49 -43.08 32.94
C THR A 764 -8.21 -43.68 34.16
N GLY A 765 -9.53 -43.49 34.26
CA GLY A 765 -10.34 -44.07 35.32
C GLY A 765 -10.57 -45.58 35.18
N HIS A 766 -11.37 -46.15 36.08
CA HIS A 766 -11.69 -47.59 36.13
C HIS A 766 -12.32 -48.10 34.82
N THR A 767 -13.03 -47.25 34.07
CA THR A 767 -13.31 -47.44 32.65
C THR A 767 -12.93 -46.19 31.84
N PRO A 768 -12.63 -46.32 30.53
CA PRO A 768 -12.23 -45.18 29.70
C PRO A 768 -13.26 -44.06 29.59
N LEU A 769 -14.54 -44.33 29.85
CA LEU A 769 -15.61 -43.34 29.77
C LEU A 769 -16.16 -42.91 31.13
N ALA A 770 -15.72 -43.52 32.25
CA ALA A 770 -16.27 -43.25 33.58
C ALA A 770 -16.26 -41.76 33.93
N SER A 771 -15.10 -41.10 33.81
CA SER A 771 -14.98 -39.66 34.14
C SER A 771 -15.80 -38.77 33.20
N ILE A 772 -15.91 -39.14 31.91
CA ILE A 772 -16.70 -38.39 30.92
C ILE A 772 -18.19 -38.54 31.23
N GLN A 773 -18.65 -39.76 31.52
CA GLN A 773 -20.03 -40.04 31.93
C GLN A 773 -20.37 -39.34 33.24
N ALA A 774 -19.45 -39.28 34.20
CA ALA A 774 -19.63 -38.53 35.43
C ALA A 774 -19.86 -37.04 35.15
N MET A 775 -19.09 -36.45 34.23
CA MET A 775 -19.26 -35.04 33.85
C MET A 775 -20.51 -34.77 32.98
N MET A 776 -21.02 -35.78 32.27
CA MET A 776 -22.29 -35.65 31.54
C MET A 776 -23.51 -35.83 32.45
N MET A 777 -23.49 -36.86 33.31
CA MET A 777 -24.65 -37.32 34.09
C MET A 777 -24.67 -36.83 35.54
N GLY A 778 -23.55 -36.37 36.07
CA GLY A 778 -23.38 -35.87 37.45
C GLY A 778 -23.04 -36.93 38.49
N TRP A 779 -23.14 -38.22 38.14
CA TRP A 779 -22.89 -39.36 39.03
C TRP A 779 -21.58 -40.05 38.66
N ASP A 780 -20.67 -40.23 39.62
CA ASP A 780 -19.38 -40.93 39.45
C ASP A 780 -19.37 -42.24 40.25
N ASP A 781 -18.70 -43.26 39.71
CA ASP A 781 -18.48 -44.55 40.37
C ASP A 781 -17.08 -44.54 41.00
N VAL A 782 -17.01 -44.19 42.29
CA VAL A 782 -15.75 -43.91 43.00
C VAL A 782 -15.21 -45.16 43.69
N GLU A 783 -13.90 -45.44 43.57
CA GLU A 783 -13.24 -46.55 44.27
C GLU A 783 -13.25 -46.35 45.80
N THR A 784 -13.65 -47.37 46.56
CA THR A 784 -13.65 -47.31 48.03
C THR A 784 -12.29 -47.73 48.61
N HIS A 785 -11.58 -46.84 49.31
CA HIS A 785 -10.41 -47.22 50.09
C HIS A 785 -10.84 -47.71 51.47
N LYS A 786 -10.45 -48.93 51.86
CA LYS A 786 -10.67 -49.40 53.24
C LYS A 786 -9.75 -48.62 54.19
N PRO A 787 -10.23 -48.09 55.32
CA PRO A 787 -9.35 -47.45 56.30
C PRO A 787 -8.34 -48.48 56.82
N ALA A 788 -7.07 -48.11 56.82
CA ALA A 788 -6.02 -48.90 57.45
C ALA A 788 -6.39 -49.08 58.93
N LYS A 789 -6.42 -50.33 59.40
CA LYS A 789 -6.61 -50.64 60.81
C LYS A 789 -5.52 -49.94 61.61
N GLU A 790 -5.91 -49.12 62.57
CA GLU A 790 -5.05 -48.68 63.67
C GLU A 790 -4.46 -49.93 64.35
N GLU A 791 -3.15 -50.12 64.23
CA GLU A 791 -2.41 -50.95 65.17
C GLU A 791 -2.35 -50.18 66.50
N VAL A 792 -3.25 -50.53 67.41
CA VAL A 792 -3.18 -50.14 68.82
C VAL A 792 -2.01 -50.88 69.43
N GLY A 793 -1.00 -50.11 69.86
CA GLY A 793 0.17 -50.61 70.59
C GLY A 793 -0.19 -51.23 71.95
N SER A 794 0.60 -52.23 72.34
CA SER A 794 0.80 -52.67 73.72
C SER A 794 2.18 -52.26 74.20
#